data_AF-A0A941S1S7-F1
#
_entry.id   AF-A0A941S1S7-F1
#
_cell.length_a   1.000
_cell.length_b   1.000
_cell.length_c   1.000
_cell.angle_alpha   90.00
_cell.angle_beta   90.00
_cell.angle_gamma   90.00
#
_symmetry.space_group_name_H-M   'P 1'
#
loop_
_entity.id
_entity.type
_entity.pdbx_description
1 polymer ?
#
loop_
_entity_poly.entity_id
_entity_poly.type
_entity_poly.pdbx_seq_one_letter_code
_entity_poly.pdbx_strand_id
1 'polypeptide(L)'
;MLYNLNLRLLTLAVIAVCGLLGLSVPIQADDWKHHASIYVLTDEAGANLPAATVLENFPLLVRLHGGIFNFQQARPAGEDLRVTSPDGKALAFQIEEWDSQRQVASLWVLVPVIKGQARQELRLHWGNPAAASESDGQAVFSAATGYLNVMHLGDEQGALRDETGAVQATDQGTTSVPAVIGQGRHFVPGKGINCGEMITWFPTGAAPHSSQAWIRPLATNAIAVAWGNEHAQGKMTMRVNSPPHIRLECYFSGADVRAKGRLTLGEWVHVVHTYRQGESRVYVNGNLEGTNLTENAPLAIRSPARMYLGGWYGHYQFAGDLDEVRVSQVVRSPEWIRLEYENQKPAQTAVGLPVSPGSEFSVTPTTLELAENQKAIIKARAGGAQKVYWVLKRDGHESILATDQLELAWHSGRVAGDSQSVLQFRAIYPDQIRTVDIPVTVKETIPEPEFTLSGPATWNGRDAIEIVPVIANRAALRTAGGETLQYHWRVTGGAVIQDILPDRLKLVRSQYTGPLTVQATIDNGGAPRTASLPIRVVEPRNDPWMARIPEPDEKPEAGQFYARDNQNQGTLHYNGQLAEPADQVFLKVYADEQLVHTETAPTKPDKRYALTVRLKPGLIHYRIEFGAKVGGKETVLERVDDLVCGDAYLIDGQSNALATDTGEKSPPETSEWIRSYGRPEGQPGAGRQNLWCRPVWKAEKGERAELGWWGMQLARRLVESQKMPIFIINGAVGGTRIDQHQRNAHEPADLQTIYGRMLWRAREARITHGIRGIFWHQGESDQGADGPDGGYGWETYQNYFVEMSAGWKRDFPNVQHYYLFQIWPNSCSMGNGQGDMLREVQRNLPKLYSQLDVMSTIGISPPGDCHFPLVGWAEFARLIQPLVERDHYGRQVTTPITAPNLQQVAFTTPAQDSLTLVFNQPVVWDDALAGQLYLDDAADLVESGQVSGNRLILKLKQPSSAKAITYLKEMRWNRERLLRGTNGIAALTFCQVPIGKAVSAD
;
A
#
# COMPACT_ATOMS: atom_id res chain seq x y z
N MET A 1 -21.02 83.77 -54.94
CA MET A 1 -22.34 83.46 -55.52
C MET A 1 -22.94 82.33 -54.69
N LEU A 2 -23.79 82.64 -53.71
CA LEU A 2 -25.27 82.67 -53.82
C LEU A 2 -25.86 81.26 -54.08
N TYR A 3 -26.86 80.72 -53.39
CA TYR A 3 -27.56 80.95 -52.11
C TYR A 3 -28.56 79.76 -52.01
N ASN A 4 -28.92 79.31 -50.79
CA ASN A 4 -30.03 78.39 -50.42
C ASN A 4 -29.93 76.88 -50.79
N LEU A 5 -30.26 75.90 -49.94
CA LEU A 5 -31.26 75.88 -48.85
C LEU A 5 -30.90 74.88 -47.72
N ASN A 6 -31.33 75.23 -46.51
CA ASN A 6 -31.22 74.53 -45.22
C ASN A 6 -32.14 73.29 -45.05
N LEU A 7 -31.79 72.48 -44.04
CA LEU A 7 -32.62 71.59 -43.21
C LEU A 7 -33.13 70.25 -43.79
N ARG A 8 -32.36 69.17 -43.56
CA ARG A 8 -32.85 67.86 -43.06
C ARG A 8 -31.79 67.17 -42.18
N LEU A 9 -31.73 67.63 -40.92
CA LEU A 9 -31.37 66.82 -39.75
C LEU A 9 -32.66 66.13 -39.26
N LEU A 10 -32.53 64.93 -38.69
CA LEU A 10 -33.58 63.97 -38.27
C LEU A 10 -34.27 63.23 -39.43
N THR A 11 -33.81 62.01 -39.73
CA THR A 11 -34.56 60.72 -39.62
C THR A 11 -33.82 59.66 -40.47
N LEU A 12 -32.70 59.12 -39.98
CA LEU A 12 -32.02 57.92 -40.54
C LEU A 12 -30.90 57.48 -39.59
N ALA A 13 -31.26 57.23 -38.33
CA ALA A 13 -30.34 56.72 -37.29
C ALA A 13 -31.13 56.04 -36.16
N VAL A 14 -32.07 55.15 -36.51
CA VAL A 14 -32.63 54.11 -35.64
C VAL A 14 -33.02 52.96 -36.59
N ILE A 15 -32.76 51.70 -36.20
CA ILE A 15 -32.85 50.43 -36.95
C ILE A 15 -31.47 49.95 -37.47
N ALA A 16 -30.78 49.24 -36.57
CA ALA A 16 -29.82 48.14 -36.78
C ALA A 16 -28.92 47.94 -35.54
N VAL A 17 -29.19 48.65 -34.44
CA VAL A 17 -28.74 48.32 -33.09
C VAL A 17 -29.99 48.16 -32.21
N CYS A 18 -30.72 47.07 -32.42
CA CYS A 18 -31.58 46.47 -31.41
C CYS A 18 -30.95 45.11 -31.13
N GLY A 19 -30.59 44.88 -29.87
CA GLY A 19 -29.96 43.65 -29.44
C GLY A 19 -30.73 42.42 -29.90
N LEU A 20 -29.98 41.40 -30.27
CA LEU A 20 -30.42 40.01 -30.19
C LEU A 20 -30.66 39.68 -28.70
N LEU A 21 -31.72 40.26 -28.13
CA LEU A 21 -32.54 39.52 -27.17
C LEU A 21 -33.14 38.40 -28.01
N GLY A 22 -32.55 37.21 -27.94
CA GLY A 22 -33.18 36.00 -28.42
C GLY A 22 -34.52 35.88 -27.71
N LEU A 23 -35.59 36.35 -28.33
CA LEU A 23 -36.93 35.99 -27.96
C LEU A 23 -37.01 34.49 -28.17
N SER A 24 -36.86 33.73 -27.08
CA SER A 24 -37.18 32.31 -27.06
C SER A 24 -38.65 32.20 -27.47
N VAL A 25 -38.91 31.80 -28.71
CA VAL A 25 -40.28 31.52 -29.15
C VAL A 25 -40.76 30.36 -28.28
N PRO A 26 -41.85 30.53 -27.50
CA PRO A 26 -42.36 29.43 -26.69
C PRO A 26 -42.70 28.26 -27.60
N ILE A 27 -42.36 27.05 -27.15
CA ILE A 27 -42.65 25.85 -27.92
C ILE A 27 -44.17 25.71 -28.04
N GLN A 28 -44.68 25.54 -29.27
CA GLN A 28 -46.09 25.27 -29.49
C GLN A 28 -46.37 23.81 -29.10
N ALA A 29 -46.99 23.62 -27.93
CA ALA A 29 -47.16 22.31 -27.31
C ALA A 29 -47.92 21.29 -28.19
N ASP A 30 -48.79 21.76 -29.08
CA ASP A 30 -49.60 20.91 -29.97
C ASP A 30 -48.80 20.19 -31.06
N ASP A 31 -47.57 20.63 -31.33
CA ASP A 31 -46.69 19.98 -32.32
C ASP A 31 -46.01 18.70 -31.77
N TRP A 32 -46.11 18.47 -30.46
CA TRP A 32 -45.45 17.37 -29.75
C TRP A 32 -46.47 16.32 -29.31
N LYS A 33 -46.33 15.08 -29.80
CA LYS A 33 -47.26 13.98 -29.48
C LYS A 33 -47.19 13.53 -28.01
N HIS A 34 -46.04 13.72 -27.38
CA HIS A 34 -45.78 13.24 -26.04
C HIS A 34 -45.04 14.30 -25.22
N HIS A 35 -45.39 14.39 -23.95
CA HIS A 35 -44.69 15.21 -22.98
C HIS A 35 -44.79 14.60 -21.58
N ALA A 36 -43.84 14.94 -20.71
CA ALA A 36 -43.85 14.54 -19.31
C ALA A 36 -43.14 15.60 -18.46
N SER A 37 -43.64 15.83 -17.25
CA SER A 37 -42.96 16.64 -16.25
C SER A 37 -41.85 15.82 -15.57
N ILE A 38 -40.71 16.44 -15.32
CA ILE A 38 -39.66 15.94 -14.42
C ILE A 38 -39.45 16.99 -13.32
N TYR A 39 -39.03 16.56 -12.14
CA TYR A 39 -38.84 17.46 -11.01
C TYR A 39 -37.39 17.47 -10.54
N VAL A 40 -36.88 18.65 -10.20
CA VAL A 40 -35.61 18.83 -9.49
C VAL A 40 -35.93 18.96 -8.00
N LEU A 41 -35.42 18.03 -7.19
CA LEU A 41 -35.68 17.93 -5.75
C LEU A 41 -34.45 18.37 -4.96
N THR A 42 -34.55 19.53 -4.32
CA THR A 42 -33.52 20.08 -3.43
C THR A 42 -33.98 20.18 -1.97
N ASP A 43 -35.18 19.66 -1.67
CA ASP A 43 -35.72 19.47 -0.33
C ASP A 43 -35.19 18.19 0.32
N GLU A 44 -35.69 17.86 1.51
CA GLU A 44 -35.30 16.68 2.29
C GLU A 44 -35.55 15.35 1.55
N ALA A 45 -36.43 15.34 0.53
CA ALA A 45 -36.68 14.17 -0.29
C ALA A 45 -35.61 13.96 -1.38
N GLY A 46 -34.83 14.99 -1.72
CA GLY A 46 -33.76 14.94 -2.73
C GLY A 46 -32.39 15.36 -2.18
N ALA A 47 -31.74 16.31 -2.83
CA ALA A 47 -30.37 16.74 -2.49
C ALA A 47 -30.25 17.45 -1.12
N ASN A 48 -31.38 17.88 -0.54
CA ASN A 48 -31.50 18.54 0.76
C ASN A 48 -30.53 19.73 0.94
N LEU A 49 -30.65 20.71 0.03
CA LEU A 49 -29.85 21.94 0.06
C LEU A 49 -30.45 22.96 1.04
N PRO A 50 -29.66 23.83 1.67
CA PRO A 50 -30.18 24.87 2.57
C PRO A 50 -31.24 25.76 1.90
N ALA A 51 -32.26 26.20 2.66
CA ALA A 51 -33.38 26.99 2.11
C ALA A 51 -32.97 28.31 1.43
N ALA A 52 -31.87 28.92 1.88
CA ALA A 52 -31.35 30.16 1.30
C ALA A 52 -30.56 29.96 -0.02
N THR A 53 -30.37 28.71 -0.46
CA THR A 53 -29.58 28.39 -1.65
C THR A 53 -30.27 28.88 -2.91
N VAL A 54 -29.53 29.59 -3.76
CA VAL A 54 -29.91 29.93 -5.13
C VAL A 54 -28.69 29.67 -6.02
N LEU A 55 -28.80 28.74 -6.96
CA LEU A 55 -27.76 28.42 -7.93
C LEU A 55 -28.24 28.87 -9.32
N GLU A 56 -27.41 29.60 -10.05
CA GLU A 56 -27.73 30.10 -11.38
C GLU A 56 -27.01 29.28 -12.47
N ASN A 57 -27.69 29.06 -13.60
CA ASN A 57 -27.14 28.41 -14.78
C ASN A 57 -26.49 27.04 -14.47
N PHE A 58 -27.20 26.18 -13.74
CA PHE A 58 -26.72 24.87 -13.34
C PHE A 58 -26.97 23.83 -14.45
N PRO A 59 -25.93 23.12 -14.95
CA PRO A 59 -26.10 22.01 -15.88
C PRO A 59 -26.58 20.78 -15.09
N LEU A 60 -27.88 20.53 -15.17
CA LEU A 60 -28.56 19.43 -14.49
C LEU A 60 -28.50 18.18 -15.36
N LEU A 61 -28.02 17.07 -14.80
CA LEU A 61 -28.07 15.76 -15.45
C LEU A 61 -29.45 15.13 -15.29
N VAL A 62 -30.07 14.80 -16.42
CA VAL A 62 -31.33 14.05 -16.52
C VAL A 62 -31.01 12.69 -17.15
N ARG A 63 -31.40 11.60 -16.48
CA ARG A 63 -31.22 10.25 -16.98
C ARG A 63 -32.56 9.62 -17.35
N LEU A 64 -32.62 9.00 -18.51
CA LEU A 64 -33.78 8.25 -18.99
C LEU A 64 -33.37 6.79 -19.20
N HIS A 65 -34.29 5.87 -18.92
CA HIS A 65 -34.11 4.47 -19.25
C HIS A 65 -35.44 3.79 -19.60
N GLY A 66 -35.38 2.62 -20.25
CA GLY A 66 -36.56 1.93 -20.80
C GLY A 66 -37.68 1.61 -19.81
N GLY A 67 -37.38 1.64 -18.51
CA GLY A 67 -38.38 1.45 -17.44
C GLY A 67 -39.25 2.67 -17.15
N ILE A 68 -38.83 3.87 -17.57
CA ILE A 68 -39.52 5.15 -17.32
C ILE A 68 -39.71 6.01 -18.58
N PHE A 69 -39.08 5.64 -19.70
CA PHE A 69 -39.17 6.36 -20.97
C PHE A 69 -39.26 5.37 -22.14
N ASN A 70 -40.19 5.61 -23.07
CA ASN A 70 -40.35 4.76 -24.25
C ASN A 70 -39.53 5.30 -25.44
N PHE A 71 -38.33 4.75 -25.64
CA PHE A 71 -37.42 5.14 -26.72
C PHE A 71 -37.98 4.97 -28.14
N GLN A 72 -39.02 4.15 -28.33
CA GLN A 72 -39.66 3.95 -29.65
C GLN A 72 -40.55 5.13 -30.06
N GLN A 73 -40.89 6.02 -29.12
CA GLN A 73 -41.70 7.20 -29.38
C GLN A 73 -40.87 8.42 -29.80
N ALA A 74 -39.56 8.37 -29.59
CA ALA A 74 -38.61 9.39 -30.01
C ALA A 74 -37.85 8.92 -31.26
N ARG A 75 -37.15 9.84 -31.92
CA ARG A 75 -36.27 9.52 -33.05
C ARG A 75 -35.02 8.73 -32.57
N PRO A 76 -34.35 7.99 -33.47
CA PRO A 76 -33.30 7.03 -33.09
C PRO A 76 -32.11 7.59 -32.30
N ALA A 77 -31.81 8.89 -32.43
CA ALA A 77 -30.76 9.60 -31.69
C ALA A 77 -31.32 10.71 -30.78
N GLY A 78 -32.63 10.68 -30.46
CA GLY A 78 -33.29 11.67 -29.61
C GLY A 78 -33.41 13.06 -30.24
N GLU A 79 -33.33 13.17 -31.57
CA GLU A 79 -33.28 14.46 -32.28
C GLU A 79 -34.54 15.33 -32.05
N ASP A 80 -35.67 14.67 -31.78
CA ASP A 80 -36.93 15.30 -31.45
C ASP A 80 -37.10 15.42 -29.92
N LEU A 81 -36.07 15.75 -29.15
CA LEU A 81 -36.26 16.09 -27.74
C LEU A 81 -36.27 17.60 -27.52
N ARG A 82 -37.13 18.07 -26.63
CA ARG A 82 -37.08 19.42 -26.08
C ARG A 82 -37.28 19.40 -24.58
N VAL A 83 -36.58 20.29 -23.89
CA VAL A 83 -36.78 20.56 -22.46
C VAL A 83 -37.23 22.01 -22.30
N THR A 84 -38.26 22.22 -21.49
CA THR A 84 -38.82 23.55 -21.24
C THR A 84 -39.04 23.79 -19.76
N SER A 85 -39.07 25.06 -19.37
CA SER A 85 -39.63 25.48 -18.08
C SER A 85 -41.16 25.33 -18.06
N PRO A 86 -41.81 25.43 -16.89
CA PRO A 86 -43.26 25.31 -16.77
C PRO A 86 -44.06 26.38 -17.53
N ASP A 87 -43.46 27.54 -17.80
CA ASP A 87 -44.02 28.61 -18.64
C ASP A 87 -43.74 28.41 -20.15
N GLY A 88 -43.15 27.29 -20.55
CA GLY A 88 -42.99 26.88 -21.95
C GLY A 88 -41.74 27.45 -22.65
N LYS A 89 -40.79 28.05 -21.91
CA LYS A 89 -39.53 28.52 -22.48
C LYS A 89 -38.60 27.35 -22.71
N ALA A 90 -38.01 27.27 -23.90
CA ALA A 90 -36.99 26.29 -24.23
C ALA A 90 -35.74 26.46 -23.35
N LEU A 91 -35.19 25.35 -22.87
CA LEU A 91 -33.95 25.28 -22.13
C LEU A 91 -32.89 24.63 -23.02
N ALA A 92 -31.68 25.18 -23.03
CA ALA A 92 -30.55 24.57 -23.71
C ALA A 92 -30.24 23.21 -23.08
N PHE A 93 -29.93 22.23 -23.91
CA PHE A 93 -29.58 20.89 -23.45
C PHE A 93 -28.56 20.23 -24.38
N GLN A 94 -27.90 19.22 -23.86
CA GLN A 94 -27.01 18.33 -24.59
C GLN A 94 -27.43 16.89 -24.34
N ILE A 95 -27.51 16.10 -25.41
CA ILE A 95 -27.56 14.64 -25.33
C ILE A 95 -26.11 14.16 -25.27
N GLU A 96 -25.68 13.65 -24.12
CA GLU A 96 -24.36 13.04 -23.97
C GLU A 96 -24.39 11.57 -24.41
N GLU A 97 -25.38 10.83 -23.94
CA GLU A 97 -25.61 9.43 -24.31
C GLU A 97 -27.04 9.25 -24.80
N TRP A 98 -27.20 8.54 -25.91
CA TRP A 98 -28.50 8.06 -26.39
C TRP A 98 -28.35 6.70 -27.06
N ASP A 99 -28.65 5.65 -26.30
CA ASP A 99 -28.65 4.29 -26.82
C ASP A 99 -30.07 3.72 -26.78
N SER A 100 -30.70 3.67 -27.95
CA SER A 100 -32.05 3.13 -28.10
C SER A 100 -32.11 1.59 -27.98
N GLN A 101 -30.98 0.89 -28.15
CA GLN A 101 -30.90 -0.57 -27.99
C GLN A 101 -30.76 -0.97 -26.52
N ARG A 102 -29.85 -0.32 -25.80
CA ARG A 102 -29.74 -0.44 -24.33
C ARG A 102 -30.88 0.26 -23.59
N GLN A 103 -31.64 1.11 -24.29
CA GLN A 103 -32.70 1.96 -23.75
C GLN A 103 -32.21 2.81 -22.58
N VAL A 104 -31.11 3.54 -22.79
CA VAL A 104 -30.53 4.48 -21.82
C VAL A 104 -30.21 5.81 -22.50
N ALA A 105 -30.38 6.91 -21.77
CA ALA A 105 -29.94 8.23 -22.21
C ALA A 105 -29.54 9.11 -21.03
N SER A 106 -28.56 9.97 -21.28
CA SER A 106 -28.06 10.98 -20.34
C SER A 106 -28.08 12.35 -21.02
N LEU A 107 -28.77 13.31 -20.42
CA LEU A 107 -28.91 14.66 -20.92
C LEU A 107 -28.43 15.68 -19.91
N TRP A 108 -27.63 16.64 -20.35
CA TRP A 108 -27.37 17.85 -19.56
C TRP A 108 -28.35 18.93 -19.94
N VAL A 109 -29.05 19.50 -18.98
CA VAL A 109 -30.01 20.59 -19.19
C VAL A 109 -29.54 21.81 -18.42
N LEU A 110 -29.38 22.95 -19.10
CA LEU A 110 -29.02 24.19 -18.44
C LEU A 110 -30.24 24.79 -17.75
N VAL A 111 -30.29 24.69 -16.43
CA VAL A 111 -31.37 25.24 -15.61
C VAL A 111 -30.99 26.65 -15.13
N PRO A 112 -31.76 27.69 -15.51
CA PRO A 112 -31.38 29.08 -15.20
C PRO A 112 -31.27 29.37 -13.70
N VAL A 113 -32.16 28.80 -12.88
CA VAL A 113 -32.16 28.97 -11.42
C VAL A 113 -32.61 27.69 -10.73
N ILE A 114 -31.82 27.20 -9.78
CA ILE A 114 -32.18 26.14 -8.82
C ILE A 114 -32.22 26.75 -7.41
N LYS A 115 -33.31 26.54 -6.69
CA LYS A 115 -33.54 26.98 -5.31
C LYS A 115 -33.36 25.81 -4.36
N GLY A 116 -32.85 26.05 -3.15
CA GLY A 116 -32.82 25.05 -2.09
C GLY A 116 -34.19 24.84 -1.45
N GLN A 117 -34.40 23.66 -0.84
CA GLN A 117 -35.68 23.28 -0.24
C GLN A 117 -36.88 23.45 -1.19
N ALA A 118 -36.70 23.12 -2.47
CA ALA A 118 -37.71 23.30 -3.50
C ALA A 118 -37.90 22.04 -4.35
N ARG A 119 -39.07 21.95 -4.99
CA ARG A 119 -39.35 21.02 -6.08
C ARG A 119 -39.69 21.81 -7.33
N GLN A 120 -38.80 21.80 -8.31
CA GLN A 120 -38.94 22.60 -9.53
C GLN A 120 -39.28 21.71 -10.71
N GLU A 121 -40.36 22.03 -11.41
CA GLU A 121 -40.78 21.32 -12.62
C GLU A 121 -39.93 21.75 -13.83
N LEU A 122 -39.53 20.78 -14.64
CA LEU A 122 -39.15 20.93 -16.05
C LEU A 122 -40.08 20.04 -16.89
N ARG A 123 -40.29 20.37 -18.17
CA ARG A 123 -41.13 19.58 -19.08
C ARG A 123 -40.30 19.06 -20.25
N LEU A 124 -40.31 17.74 -20.41
CA LEU A 124 -39.74 17.02 -21.54
C LEU A 124 -40.81 16.84 -22.63
N HIS A 125 -40.48 17.09 -23.89
CA HIS A 125 -41.36 16.91 -25.05
C HIS A 125 -40.67 16.04 -26.12
N TRP A 126 -41.42 15.13 -26.76
CA TRP A 126 -40.95 14.25 -27.83
C TRP A 126 -42.06 13.77 -28.78
N GLY A 127 -41.68 13.08 -29.86
CA GLY A 127 -42.62 12.52 -30.85
C GLY A 127 -42.99 13.49 -31.97
N ASN A 128 -42.13 14.48 -32.26
CA ASN A 128 -42.27 15.38 -33.41
C ASN A 128 -41.29 14.96 -34.53
N PRO A 129 -41.75 14.22 -35.55
CA PRO A 129 -40.87 13.72 -36.60
C PRO A 129 -40.26 14.82 -37.48
N ALA A 130 -40.84 16.04 -37.48
CA ALA A 130 -40.33 17.18 -38.23
C ALA A 130 -39.24 17.97 -37.46
N ALA A 131 -39.05 17.70 -36.17
CA ALA A 131 -38.07 18.41 -35.35
C ALA A 131 -36.63 18.01 -35.74
N ALA A 132 -35.77 19.02 -35.89
CA ALA A 132 -34.32 18.84 -35.95
C ALA A 132 -33.75 18.73 -34.53
N SER A 133 -32.55 18.14 -34.39
CA SER A 133 -31.84 18.11 -33.11
C SER A 133 -31.48 19.53 -32.66
N GLU A 134 -31.75 19.83 -31.40
CA GLU A 134 -31.32 21.05 -30.69
C GLU A 134 -30.31 20.73 -29.57
N SER A 135 -29.76 19.52 -29.56
CA SER A 135 -28.67 19.17 -28.65
C SER A 135 -27.43 19.99 -28.95
N ASP A 136 -27.05 20.86 -28.01
CA ASP A 136 -25.91 21.76 -28.10
C ASP A 136 -25.22 21.86 -26.73
N GLY A 137 -24.11 21.15 -26.56
CA GLY A 137 -23.38 21.21 -25.31
C GLY A 137 -22.56 22.47 -25.11
N GLN A 138 -22.24 23.25 -26.14
CA GLN A 138 -21.64 24.58 -25.96
C GLN A 138 -22.66 25.58 -25.40
N ALA A 139 -23.95 25.39 -25.69
CA ALA A 139 -25.01 26.17 -25.06
C ALA A 139 -25.19 25.83 -23.56
N VAL A 140 -24.83 24.61 -23.13
CA VAL A 140 -24.89 24.17 -21.73
C VAL A 140 -23.59 24.52 -20.99
N PHE A 141 -22.46 24.15 -21.57
CA PHE A 141 -21.12 24.29 -21.03
C PHE A 141 -20.34 25.35 -21.83
N SER A 142 -20.19 26.53 -21.24
CA SER A 142 -19.41 27.61 -21.82
C SER A 142 -18.74 28.47 -20.76
N ALA A 143 -17.85 29.36 -21.19
CA ALA A 143 -17.28 30.36 -20.30
C ALA A 143 -18.36 31.23 -19.62
N ALA A 144 -19.48 31.49 -20.30
CA ALA A 144 -20.62 32.24 -19.74
C ALA A 144 -21.29 31.49 -18.56
N THR A 145 -21.29 30.15 -18.58
CA THR A 145 -21.77 29.30 -17.47
C THR A 145 -20.64 28.86 -16.53
N GLY A 146 -19.45 29.43 -16.72
CA GLY A 146 -18.27 29.29 -15.86
C GLY A 146 -17.35 28.12 -16.22
N TYR A 147 -17.63 27.35 -17.28
CA TYR A 147 -16.84 26.19 -17.70
C TYR A 147 -15.78 26.59 -18.74
N LEU A 148 -14.54 26.15 -18.51
CA LEU A 148 -13.42 26.33 -19.44
C LEU A 148 -13.00 25.02 -20.11
N ASN A 149 -13.42 23.89 -19.58
CA ASN A 149 -13.22 22.55 -20.13
C ASN A 149 -14.22 21.58 -19.48
N VAL A 150 -14.83 20.71 -20.29
CA VAL A 150 -15.68 19.60 -19.84
C VAL A 150 -15.37 18.38 -20.69
N MET A 151 -14.61 17.45 -20.13
CA MET A 151 -14.21 16.21 -20.78
C MET A 151 -15.24 15.12 -20.55
N HIS A 152 -16.02 14.80 -21.58
CA HIS A 152 -16.72 13.52 -21.67
C HIS A 152 -15.71 12.48 -22.16
N LEU A 153 -15.43 11.49 -21.33
CA LEU A 153 -14.28 10.60 -21.49
C LEU A 153 -14.57 9.34 -22.32
N GLY A 154 -15.58 9.41 -23.17
CA GLY A 154 -15.89 8.40 -24.18
C GLY A 154 -17.30 8.59 -24.72
N ASP A 155 -17.45 8.52 -26.04
CA ASP A 155 -18.74 8.19 -26.65
C ASP A 155 -18.87 6.68 -26.86
N GLU A 156 -19.93 6.24 -27.54
CA GLU A 156 -20.16 4.83 -27.89
C GLU A 156 -19.04 4.22 -28.75
N GLN A 157 -18.24 5.05 -29.43
CA GLN A 157 -17.07 4.64 -30.21
C GLN A 157 -15.75 4.89 -29.45
N GLY A 158 -15.80 5.37 -28.21
CA GLY A 158 -14.67 5.65 -27.34
C GLY A 158 -13.90 6.93 -27.67
N ALA A 159 -14.48 7.86 -28.44
CA ALA A 159 -13.87 9.15 -28.74
C ALA A 159 -13.88 10.08 -27.53
N LEU A 160 -12.81 10.87 -27.38
CA LEU A 160 -12.68 11.86 -26.31
C LEU A 160 -13.23 13.20 -26.80
N ARG A 161 -14.11 13.83 -26.02
CA ARG A 161 -14.73 15.11 -26.39
C ARG A 161 -14.60 16.12 -25.27
N ASP A 162 -14.06 17.29 -25.60
CA ASP A 162 -14.24 18.48 -24.77
C ASP A 162 -15.42 19.27 -25.30
N GLU A 163 -16.47 19.38 -24.50
CA GLU A 163 -17.70 20.02 -24.95
C GLU A 163 -17.53 21.52 -25.23
N THR A 164 -16.61 22.16 -24.54
CA THR A 164 -16.32 23.58 -24.74
C THR A 164 -15.44 23.83 -25.98
N GLY A 165 -14.85 22.78 -26.57
CA GLY A 165 -13.85 22.87 -27.64
C GLY A 165 -12.50 23.43 -27.19
N ALA A 166 -12.28 23.54 -25.87
CA ALA A 166 -11.12 24.13 -25.23
C ALA A 166 -9.86 23.25 -25.19
N VAL A 167 -9.98 21.97 -25.49
CA VAL A 167 -8.82 21.09 -25.51
C VAL A 167 -8.92 20.08 -26.64
N GLN A 168 -7.76 19.71 -27.18
CA GLN A 168 -7.64 18.62 -28.15
C GLN A 168 -7.00 17.44 -27.44
N ALA A 169 -7.83 16.47 -27.05
CA ALA A 169 -7.37 15.29 -26.34
C ALA A 169 -6.83 14.22 -27.30
N THR A 170 -5.67 13.68 -26.97
CA THR A 170 -5.06 12.54 -27.63
C THR A 170 -4.86 11.42 -26.62
N ASP A 171 -5.54 10.29 -26.85
CA ASP A 171 -5.38 9.09 -26.04
C ASP A 171 -4.03 8.41 -26.31
N GLN A 172 -3.36 7.96 -25.25
CA GLN A 172 -2.08 7.25 -25.28
C GLN A 172 -2.26 5.80 -24.79
N GLY A 173 -3.33 5.14 -25.24
CA GLY A 173 -3.57 3.70 -25.05
C GLY A 173 -4.34 3.34 -23.79
N THR A 174 -5.26 4.19 -23.35
CA THR A 174 -6.29 3.82 -22.36
C THR A 174 -7.40 2.97 -23.03
N THR A 175 -8.37 2.47 -22.27
CA THR A 175 -9.53 1.73 -22.81
C THR A 175 -10.85 2.28 -22.30
N SER A 176 -11.92 2.20 -23.10
CA SER A 176 -13.27 2.63 -22.70
C SER A 176 -13.87 1.70 -21.64
N VAL A 177 -14.60 2.26 -20.67
CA VAL A 177 -15.27 1.52 -19.58
C VAL A 177 -16.58 2.22 -19.22
N PRO A 178 -17.65 1.50 -18.83
CA PRO A 178 -18.83 2.13 -18.24
C PRO A 178 -18.43 2.94 -17.00
N ALA A 179 -18.88 4.19 -16.92
CA ALA A 179 -18.49 5.11 -15.86
C ALA A 179 -19.70 5.70 -15.12
N VAL A 180 -19.53 6.84 -14.45
CA VAL A 180 -20.58 7.46 -13.64
C VAL A 180 -21.62 8.13 -14.55
N ILE A 181 -21.16 8.70 -15.66
CA ILE A 181 -21.99 9.28 -16.72
C ILE A 181 -21.47 8.73 -18.04
N GLY A 182 -22.33 8.06 -18.81
CA GLY A 182 -21.93 7.43 -20.06
C GLY A 182 -20.69 6.53 -19.92
N GLN A 183 -19.69 6.80 -20.76
CA GLN A 183 -18.43 6.07 -20.81
C GLN A 183 -17.27 6.93 -20.26
N GLY A 184 -16.38 6.29 -19.50
CA GLY A 184 -15.12 6.86 -19.04
C GLY A 184 -13.91 6.10 -19.59
N ARG A 185 -12.73 6.38 -19.02
CA ARG A 185 -11.48 5.72 -19.42
C ARG A 185 -10.84 4.95 -18.27
N HIS A 186 -10.41 3.74 -18.59
CA HIS A 186 -9.56 2.90 -17.76
C HIS A 186 -8.08 3.13 -18.08
N PHE A 187 -7.31 3.40 -17.04
CA PHE A 187 -5.89 3.70 -17.07
C PHE A 187 -5.09 2.58 -16.41
N VAL A 188 -3.96 2.26 -17.02
CA VAL A 188 -2.91 1.41 -16.46
C VAL A 188 -1.58 2.16 -16.51
N PRO A 189 -0.60 1.86 -15.64
CA PRO A 189 0.69 2.56 -15.65
C PRO A 189 1.34 2.58 -17.05
N GLY A 190 1.83 3.74 -17.45
CA GLY A 190 2.37 4.01 -18.79
C GLY A 190 1.34 4.43 -19.85
N LYS A 191 0.04 4.47 -19.52
CA LYS A 191 -1.06 4.90 -20.42
C LYS A 191 -1.81 6.10 -19.85
N GLY A 192 -2.18 7.06 -20.69
CA GLY A 192 -2.95 8.23 -20.25
C GLY A 192 -3.44 9.10 -21.40
N ILE A 193 -3.83 10.34 -21.11
CA ILE A 193 -4.42 11.25 -22.11
C ILE A 193 -3.69 12.59 -22.06
N ASN A 194 -3.24 13.05 -23.22
CA ASN A 194 -2.72 14.39 -23.41
C ASN A 194 -3.86 15.30 -23.88
N CYS A 195 -4.29 16.25 -23.04
CA CYS A 195 -5.35 17.22 -23.38
C CYS A 195 -4.78 18.49 -24.06
N GLY A 196 -3.54 18.47 -24.52
CA GLY A 196 -2.93 19.57 -25.25
C GLY A 196 -2.04 20.45 -24.38
N GLU A 197 -1.11 21.13 -25.07
CA GLU A 197 0.01 21.84 -24.44
C GLU A 197 0.00 23.36 -24.67
N MET A 198 -0.99 23.86 -25.43
CA MET A 198 -1.09 25.25 -25.87
C MET A 198 -2.45 25.87 -25.47
N ILE A 199 -2.92 25.58 -24.26
CA ILE A 199 -4.25 26.00 -23.78
C ILE A 199 -4.15 27.45 -23.28
N THR A 200 -4.74 28.41 -24.00
CA THR A 200 -4.52 29.85 -23.71
C THR A 200 -5.57 30.52 -22.83
N TRP A 201 -6.68 29.83 -22.56
CA TRP A 201 -7.88 30.34 -21.85
C TRP A 201 -8.08 29.73 -20.46
N PHE A 202 -7.20 28.84 -20.01
CA PHE A 202 -7.23 28.35 -18.63
C PHE A 202 -6.85 29.47 -17.65
N PRO A 203 -7.24 29.36 -16.36
CA PRO A 203 -6.93 30.37 -15.35
C PRO A 203 -5.42 30.61 -15.25
N THR A 204 -5.02 31.88 -15.12
CA THR A 204 -3.62 32.30 -14.99
C THR A 204 -3.37 33.04 -13.68
N GLY A 205 -2.11 33.13 -13.27
CA GLY A 205 -1.73 33.68 -11.97
C GLY A 205 -2.39 32.92 -10.83
N ALA A 206 -2.98 33.68 -9.91
CA ALA A 206 -3.76 33.19 -8.78
C ALA A 206 -5.28 33.29 -9.02
N ALA A 207 -5.71 33.33 -10.30
CA ALA A 207 -7.12 33.48 -10.64
C ALA A 207 -7.99 32.38 -10.00
N PRO A 208 -9.19 32.74 -9.53
CA PRO A 208 -10.11 31.78 -8.93
C PRO A 208 -10.53 30.70 -9.93
N HIS A 209 -10.67 29.48 -9.45
CA HIS A 209 -11.10 28.35 -10.28
C HIS A 209 -11.63 27.18 -9.46
N SER A 210 -12.23 26.22 -10.17
CA SER A 210 -12.50 24.88 -9.66
C SER A 210 -12.00 23.84 -10.66
N SER A 211 -11.53 22.70 -10.14
CA SER A 211 -11.13 21.54 -10.94
C SER A 211 -11.74 20.29 -10.34
N GLN A 212 -12.35 19.43 -11.17
CA GLN A 212 -13.04 18.24 -10.68
C GLN A 212 -12.86 17.03 -11.59
N ALA A 213 -13.09 15.85 -11.01
CA ALA A 213 -13.19 14.58 -11.72
C ALA A 213 -13.96 13.56 -10.86
N TRP A 214 -14.60 12.59 -11.52
CA TRP A 214 -14.89 11.30 -10.91
C TRP A 214 -13.67 10.39 -11.07
N ILE A 215 -13.25 9.76 -9.97
CA ILE A 215 -12.03 8.95 -9.90
C ILE A 215 -12.36 7.61 -9.24
N ARG A 216 -11.96 6.49 -9.84
CA ARG A 216 -11.97 5.15 -9.22
C ARG A 216 -10.54 4.59 -9.19
N PRO A 217 -9.74 4.90 -8.15
CA PRO A 217 -8.34 4.52 -8.11
C PRO A 217 -8.15 3.05 -7.72
N LEU A 218 -7.23 2.36 -8.39
CA LEU A 218 -6.82 0.98 -8.06
C LEU A 218 -5.45 0.91 -7.38
N ALA A 219 -4.71 2.02 -7.36
CA ALA A 219 -3.42 2.16 -6.69
C ALA A 219 -3.23 3.59 -6.15
N THR A 220 -2.25 3.77 -5.27
CA THR A 220 -1.84 5.06 -4.71
C THR A 220 -0.58 5.60 -5.38
N ASN A 221 -0.18 6.81 -4.98
CA ASN A 221 1.00 7.56 -5.44
C ASN A 221 1.02 7.90 -6.92
N ALA A 222 -0.14 8.28 -7.46
CA ALA A 222 -0.31 8.66 -8.86
C ALA A 222 -1.06 9.97 -9.02
N ILE A 223 -0.83 10.62 -10.17
CA ILE A 223 -1.55 11.82 -10.61
C ILE A 223 -2.75 11.39 -11.44
N ALA A 224 -3.97 11.71 -11.00
CA ALA A 224 -5.20 11.47 -11.76
C ALA A 224 -5.44 12.58 -12.79
N VAL A 225 -5.34 13.85 -12.37
CA VAL A 225 -5.56 15.03 -13.22
C VAL A 225 -4.48 16.06 -12.94
N ALA A 226 -3.92 16.67 -13.97
CA ALA A 226 -2.98 17.78 -13.81
C ALA A 226 -3.13 18.81 -14.91
N TRP A 227 -3.04 20.09 -14.54
CA TRP A 227 -2.98 21.19 -15.50
C TRP A 227 -2.14 22.38 -14.99
N GLY A 228 -1.57 23.14 -15.93
CA GLY A 228 -0.69 24.29 -15.68
C GLY A 228 0.65 24.21 -16.42
N ASN A 229 1.75 24.48 -15.73
CA ASN A 229 3.11 24.61 -16.27
C ASN A 229 4.18 24.01 -15.35
N GLU A 230 5.33 23.64 -15.93
CA GLU A 230 6.50 23.17 -15.18
C GLU A 230 7.38 24.32 -14.65
N HIS A 231 6.85 25.08 -13.68
CA HIS A 231 7.62 26.05 -12.88
C HIS A 231 6.99 26.18 -11.50
N ALA A 232 7.74 26.64 -10.50
CA ALA A 232 7.23 26.79 -9.13
C ALA A 232 5.91 27.59 -9.10
N GLN A 233 4.92 27.08 -8.34
CA GLN A 233 3.55 27.58 -8.24
C GLN A 233 2.75 27.49 -9.56
N GLY A 234 3.28 26.85 -10.59
CA GLY A 234 2.78 26.91 -11.96
C GLY A 234 1.72 25.89 -12.33
N LYS A 235 1.37 24.92 -11.47
CA LYS A 235 0.41 23.85 -11.78
C LYS A 235 -0.34 23.38 -10.57
N MET A 236 -1.48 22.74 -10.82
CA MET A 236 -2.20 21.93 -9.84
C MET A 236 -2.18 20.46 -10.30
N THR A 237 -2.03 19.54 -9.35
CA THR A 237 -2.15 18.11 -9.59
C THR A 237 -3.12 17.50 -8.56
N MET A 238 -4.11 16.77 -9.05
CA MET A 238 -5.01 15.96 -8.24
C MET A 238 -4.42 14.56 -8.14
N ARG A 239 -3.94 14.22 -6.96
CA ARG A 239 -3.19 13.00 -6.69
C ARG A 239 -3.97 12.08 -5.77
N VAL A 240 -3.81 10.79 -6.00
CA VAL A 240 -4.18 9.74 -5.04
C VAL A 240 -2.88 9.35 -4.36
N ASN A 241 -2.68 9.76 -3.11
CA ASN A 241 -1.48 9.49 -2.34
C ASN A 241 -1.68 8.34 -1.36
N SER A 242 -0.59 7.81 -0.83
CA SER A 242 -0.58 6.83 0.25
C SER A 242 -0.46 7.52 1.64
N PRO A 243 -1.10 7.02 2.74
CA PRO A 243 -2.21 6.07 2.72
C PRO A 243 -3.36 6.56 1.84
N PRO A 244 -4.29 5.76 1.30
CA PRO A 244 -5.08 6.14 0.13
C PRO A 244 -5.92 7.39 0.43
N HIS A 245 -5.54 8.55 -0.09
CA HIS A 245 -6.25 9.83 0.11
C HIS A 245 -6.03 10.77 -1.06
N ILE A 246 -6.96 11.72 -1.25
CA ILE A 246 -6.78 12.79 -2.23
C ILE A 246 -5.82 13.86 -1.69
N ARG A 247 -4.83 14.22 -2.51
CA ARG A 247 -3.99 15.40 -2.31
C ARG A 247 -4.00 16.27 -3.56
N LEU A 248 -4.26 17.56 -3.37
CA LEU A 248 -4.06 18.59 -4.37
C LEU A 248 -2.67 19.17 -4.12
N GLU A 249 -1.72 18.80 -4.95
CA GLU A 249 -0.36 19.33 -4.90
C GLU A 249 -0.22 20.41 -5.98
N CYS A 250 -0.03 21.64 -5.52
CA CYS A 250 0.03 22.86 -6.30
C CYS A 250 1.48 23.34 -6.53
N TYR A 251 2.43 22.39 -6.51
CA TYR A 251 3.84 22.52 -6.86
C TYR A 251 4.55 23.75 -6.28
N PHE A 252 5.12 23.64 -5.08
CA PHE A 252 5.79 24.73 -4.35
C PHE A 252 4.89 25.96 -4.08
N SER A 253 3.57 25.74 -3.99
CA SER A 253 2.57 26.76 -3.67
C SER A 253 1.98 26.54 -2.27
N GLY A 254 1.54 27.62 -1.63
CA GLY A 254 0.69 27.57 -0.45
C GLY A 254 -0.72 27.03 -0.73
N ALA A 255 -1.07 26.76 -1.99
CA ALA A 255 -2.36 26.20 -2.40
C ALA A 255 -2.48 24.67 -2.20
N ASP A 256 -1.46 23.99 -1.69
CA ASP A 256 -1.53 22.57 -1.36
C ASP A 256 -2.67 22.28 -0.37
N VAL A 257 -3.49 21.27 -0.64
CA VAL A 257 -4.54 20.82 0.29
C VAL A 257 -4.73 19.32 0.19
N ARG A 258 -5.03 18.65 1.31
CA ARG A 258 -5.27 17.20 1.35
C ARG A 258 -6.59 16.88 2.03
N ALA A 259 -7.25 15.83 1.56
CA ALA A 259 -8.40 15.25 2.24
C ALA A 259 -7.96 14.57 3.54
N LYS A 260 -8.84 14.59 4.56
CA LYS A 260 -8.59 13.91 5.84
C LYS A 260 -8.99 12.44 5.79
N GLY A 261 -10.09 12.12 5.12
CA GLY A 261 -10.58 10.75 4.94
C GLY A 261 -9.66 9.89 4.08
N ARG A 262 -9.62 8.59 4.41
CA ARG A 262 -9.05 7.56 3.53
C ARG A 262 -10.07 7.19 2.44
N LEU A 263 -9.58 6.85 1.27
CA LEU A 263 -10.33 6.29 0.17
C LEU A 263 -10.36 4.77 0.26
N THR A 264 -11.48 4.18 -0.13
CA THR A 264 -11.53 2.78 -0.52
C THR A 264 -11.07 2.69 -1.98
N LEU A 265 -9.99 1.93 -2.25
CA LEU A 265 -9.57 1.67 -3.63
C LEU A 265 -10.65 0.84 -4.34
N GLY A 266 -10.84 1.09 -5.64
CA GLY A 266 -11.86 0.41 -6.46
C GLY A 266 -13.26 1.00 -6.37
N GLU A 267 -13.48 2.08 -5.59
CA GLU A 267 -14.76 2.80 -5.54
C GLU A 267 -14.70 4.16 -6.24
N TRP A 268 -15.79 4.54 -6.91
CA TRP A 268 -15.92 5.86 -7.53
C TRP A 268 -16.06 6.94 -6.47
N VAL A 269 -15.25 8.00 -6.58
CA VAL A 269 -15.33 9.20 -5.75
C VAL A 269 -15.38 10.45 -6.62
N HIS A 270 -16.26 11.39 -6.27
CA HIS A 270 -16.30 12.70 -6.89
C HIS A 270 -15.37 13.64 -6.14
N VAL A 271 -14.37 14.18 -6.82
CA VAL A 271 -13.37 15.06 -6.21
C VAL A 271 -13.48 16.44 -6.82
N VAL A 272 -13.61 17.47 -5.97
CA VAL A 272 -13.61 18.88 -6.40
C VAL A 272 -12.56 19.64 -5.62
N HIS A 273 -11.65 20.30 -6.34
CA HIS A 273 -10.75 21.30 -5.82
C HIS A 273 -11.31 22.68 -6.12
N THR A 274 -11.36 23.55 -5.11
CA THR A 274 -11.65 24.96 -5.33
C THR A 274 -10.50 25.81 -4.82
N TYR A 275 -10.19 26.86 -5.57
CA TYR A 275 -9.09 27.75 -5.27
C TYR A 275 -9.47 29.21 -5.53
N ARG A 276 -9.09 30.05 -4.59
CA ARG A 276 -8.86 31.49 -4.78
C ARG A 276 -7.61 31.86 -3.99
N GLN A 277 -6.98 32.98 -4.31
CA GLN A 277 -5.82 33.43 -3.54
C GLN A 277 -6.13 33.48 -2.04
N GLY A 278 -5.30 32.81 -1.22
CA GLY A 278 -5.51 32.70 0.23
C GLY A 278 -6.29 31.47 0.69
N GLU A 279 -6.95 30.74 -0.21
CA GLU A 279 -7.89 29.67 0.15
C GLU A 279 -7.90 28.53 -0.87
N SER A 280 -7.54 27.34 -0.41
CA SER A 280 -7.69 26.09 -1.17
C SER A 280 -8.51 25.07 -0.39
N ARG A 281 -9.48 24.45 -1.07
CA ARG A 281 -10.34 23.41 -0.48
C ARG A 281 -10.41 22.19 -1.38
N VAL A 282 -10.54 21.02 -0.75
CA VAL A 282 -10.86 19.77 -1.43
C VAL A 282 -12.14 19.19 -0.85
N TYR A 283 -13.04 18.82 -1.75
CA TYR A 283 -14.28 18.15 -1.45
C TYR A 283 -14.22 16.73 -2.03
N VAL A 284 -14.72 15.75 -1.27
CA VAL A 284 -14.88 14.36 -1.71
C VAL A 284 -16.34 13.99 -1.50
N ASN A 285 -16.99 13.49 -2.56
CA ASN A 285 -18.40 13.08 -2.54
C ASN A 285 -19.34 14.19 -2.00
N GLY A 286 -19.09 15.44 -2.42
CA GLY A 286 -19.87 16.60 -1.99
C GLY A 286 -19.50 17.18 -0.62
N ASN A 287 -18.66 16.50 0.17
CA ASN A 287 -18.29 16.91 1.53
C ASN A 287 -16.94 17.61 1.56
N LEU A 288 -16.80 18.66 2.38
CA LEU A 288 -15.52 19.35 2.59
C LEU A 288 -14.58 18.47 3.43
N GLU A 289 -13.53 17.94 2.81
CA GLU A 289 -12.57 17.04 3.46
C GLU A 289 -11.26 17.73 3.86
N GLY A 290 -10.91 18.84 3.19
CA GLY A 290 -9.66 19.54 3.44
C GLY A 290 -9.75 21.03 3.17
N THR A 291 -9.00 21.82 3.94
CA THR A 291 -8.89 23.26 3.76
C THR A 291 -7.48 23.71 4.10
N ASN A 292 -6.93 24.60 3.29
CA ASN A 292 -5.71 25.34 3.57
C ASN A 292 -5.98 26.84 3.37
N LEU A 293 -5.68 27.64 4.39
CA LEU A 293 -5.90 29.08 4.43
C LEU A 293 -4.54 29.77 4.59
N THR A 294 -3.88 30.05 3.48
CA THR A 294 -2.60 30.77 3.46
C THR A 294 -2.51 31.66 2.23
N GLU A 295 -2.11 32.91 2.44
CA GLU A 295 -1.88 33.87 1.35
C GLU A 295 -0.46 33.75 0.77
N ASN A 296 0.44 33.05 1.46
CA ASN A 296 1.82 32.90 1.06
C ASN A 296 1.97 31.96 -0.13
N ALA A 297 2.87 32.30 -1.06
CA ALA A 297 3.19 31.52 -2.25
C ALA A 297 1.94 31.07 -3.04
N PRO A 298 1.08 32.01 -3.53
CA PRO A 298 -0.12 31.63 -4.28
C PRO A 298 0.21 30.93 -5.60
N LEU A 299 -0.76 30.27 -6.23
CA LEU A 299 -0.60 29.80 -7.61
C LEU A 299 -0.18 30.95 -8.55
N ALA A 300 0.68 30.63 -9.52
CA ALA A 300 1.26 31.54 -10.48
C ALA A 300 1.29 30.88 -11.88
N ILE A 301 0.15 30.34 -12.30
CA ILE A 301 -0.01 29.62 -13.57
C ILE A 301 0.20 30.59 -14.75
N ARG A 302 0.85 30.15 -15.83
CA ARG A 302 1.13 30.96 -17.02
C ARG A 302 0.31 30.46 -18.21
N SER A 303 -0.03 31.37 -19.11
CA SER A 303 -0.55 31.02 -20.43
C SER A 303 0.60 30.93 -21.44
N PRO A 304 0.61 29.93 -22.35
CA PRO A 304 -0.33 28.82 -22.41
C PRO A 304 -0.10 27.77 -21.31
N ALA A 305 -1.19 27.22 -20.79
CA ALA A 305 -1.24 26.08 -19.89
C ALA A 305 -1.29 24.75 -20.67
N ARG A 306 -1.20 23.65 -19.94
CA ARG A 306 -1.25 22.27 -20.44
C ARG A 306 -2.16 21.44 -19.55
N MET A 307 -2.67 20.34 -20.06
CA MET A 307 -3.48 19.41 -19.27
C MET A 307 -3.20 17.95 -19.65
N TYR A 308 -3.10 17.09 -18.63
CA TYR A 308 -2.92 15.64 -18.78
C TYR A 308 -3.80 14.90 -17.79
N LEU A 309 -4.28 13.72 -18.21
CA LEU A 309 -5.02 12.78 -17.37
C LEU A 309 -4.19 11.51 -17.20
N GLY A 310 -4.19 10.98 -15.97
CA GLY A 310 -3.44 9.81 -15.55
C GLY A 310 -1.92 10.03 -15.34
N GLY A 311 -1.45 11.28 -15.41
CA GLY A 311 -0.03 11.61 -15.29
C GLY A 311 0.31 13.07 -15.60
N TRP A 312 1.58 13.31 -15.93
CA TRP A 312 2.08 14.64 -16.29
C TRP A 312 3.23 14.51 -17.31
N TYR A 313 3.21 15.29 -18.41
CA TYR A 313 4.19 15.23 -19.51
C TYR A 313 4.52 13.80 -20.00
N GLY A 314 3.49 12.99 -20.27
CA GLY A 314 3.67 11.64 -20.79
C GLY A 314 4.16 10.60 -19.77
N HIS A 315 4.47 11.00 -18.54
CA HIS A 315 4.72 10.08 -17.43
C HIS A 315 3.40 9.72 -16.76
N TYR A 316 2.77 8.66 -17.26
CA TYR A 316 1.48 8.17 -16.75
C TYR A 316 1.66 7.10 -15.68
N GLN A 317 1.16 7.38 -14.49
CA GLN A 317 1.33 6.53 -13.29
C GLN A 317 -0.02 6.02 -12.76
N PHE A 318 -1.12 6.64 -13.15
CA PHE A 318 -2.44 6.33 -12.62
C PHE A 318 -2.91 4.95 -13.07
N ALA A 319 -3.44 4.18 -12.12
CA ALA A 319 -4.12 2.92 -12.35
C ALA A 319 -5.54 3.04 -11.78
N GLY A 320 -6.55 2.86 -12.63
CA GLY A 320 -7.95 3.07 -12.26
C GLY A 320 -8.74 3.76 -13.35
N ASP A 321 -9.91 4.28 -13.01
CA ASP A 321 -10.83 4.88 -13.98
C ASP A 321 -11.07 6.36 -13.70
N LEU A 322 -11.22 7.15 -14.77
CA LEU A 322 -11.60 8.56 -14.71
C LEU A 322 -12.84 8.83 -15.54
N ASP A 323 -13.64 9.76 -15.06
CA ASP A 323 -14.83 10.26 -15.75
C ASP A 323 -15.06 11.74 -15.42
N GLU A 324 -15.73 12.46 -16.34
CA GLU A 324 -16.22 13.83 -16.13
C GLU A 324 -15.19 14.83 -15.56
N VAL A 325 -14.06 14.98 -16.27
CA VAL A 325 -13.01 15.93 -15.85
C VAL A 325 -13.39 17.34 -16.30
N ARG A 326 -13.42 18.30 -15.36
CA ARG A 326 -13.82 19.68 -15.67
C ARG A 326 -12.90 20.72 -15.04
N VAL A 327 -12.73 21.84 -15.74
CA VAL A 327 -12.08 23.07 -15.23
C VAL A 327 -13.06 24.24 -15.37
N SER A 328 -13.26 24.98 -14.29
CA SER A 328 -14.14 26.15 -14.24
C SER A 328 -13.38 27.41 -13.83
N GLN A 329 -13.75 28.57 -14.37
CA GLN A 329 -13.18 29.88 -14.02
C GLN A 329 -13.76 30.52 -12.74
N VAL A 330 -14.56 29.76 -11.99
CA VAL A 330 -15.25 30.21 -10.78
C VAL A 330 -14.96 29.27 -9.63
N VAL A 331 -15.01 29.78 -8.40
CA VAL A 331 -15.04 28.96 -7.18
C VAL A 331 -16.46 28.44 -7.01
N ARG A 332 -16.71 27.16 -7.29
CA ARG A 332 -18.02 26.55 -7.07
C ARG A 332 -18.33 26.52 -5.56
N SER A 333 -19.56 26.87 -5.19
CA SER A 333 -19.97 26.89 -3.78
C SER A 333 -20.12 25.46 -3.22
N PRO A 334 -20.07 25.27 -1.89
CA PRO A 334 -20.34 23.97 -1.28
C PRO A 334 -21.69 23.37 -1.71
N GLU A 335 -22.72 24.21 -1.86
CA GLU A 335 -24.06 23.79 -2.29
C GLU A 335 -24.09 23.35 -3.75
N TRP A 336 -23.34 24.02 -4.63
CA TRP A 336 -23.14 23.60 -6.01
C TRP A 336 -22.49 22.22 -6.09
N ILE A 337 -21.39 22.05 -5.35
CA ILE A 337 -20.60 20.81 -5.34
C ILE A 337 -21.42 19.65 -4.76
N ARG A 338 -22.21 19.91 -3.71
CA ARG A 338 -23.14 18.93 -3.14
C ARG A 338 -24.22 18.55 -4.16
N LEU A 339 -24.83 19.51 -4.85
CA LEU A 339 -25.84 19.22 -5.85
C LEU A 339 -25.26 18.44 -7.04
N GLU A 340 -24.06 18.78 -7.51
CA GLU A 340 -23.37 18.00 -8.55
C GLU A 340 -23.20 16.54 -8.12
N TYR A 341 -22.69 16.29 -6.92
CA TYR A 341 -22.55 14.91 -6.41
C TYR A 341 -23.91 14.19 -6.32
N GLU A 342 -24.91 14.82 -5.71
CA GLU A 342 -26.25 14.23 -5.53
C GLU A 342 -27.01 14.00 -6.84
N ASN A 343 -26.70 14.77 -7.88
CA ASN A 343 -27.26 14.64 -9.22
C ASN A 343 -26.51 13.60 -10.09
N GLN A 344 -25.19 13.51 -9.93
CA GLN A 344 -24.35 12.70 -10.80
C GLN A 344 -24.13 11.28 -10.29
N LYS A 345 -24.15 11.02 -8.97
CA LYS A 345 -23.92 9.67 -8.44
C LYS A 345 -24.92 8.63 -9.02
N PRO A 346 -24.58 7.33 -9.12
CA PRO A 346 -25.46 6.32 -9.73
C PRO A 346 -26.89 6.26 -9.15
N ALA A 347 -27.03 6.35 -7.83
CA ALA A 347 -28.32 6.45 -7.13
C ALA A 347 -28.66 7.91 -6.79
N GLN A 348 -28.77 8.74 -7.84
CA GLN A 348 -28.97 10.18 -7.71
C GLN A 348 -30.30 10.54 -7.04
N THR A 349 -30.29 11.60 -6.23
CA THR A 349 -31.45 12.03 -5.43
C THR A 349 -32.08 13.32 -5.98
N ALA A 350 -31.38 14.04 -6.86
CA ALA A 350 -31.71 15.41 -7.24
C ALA A 350 -32.77 15.53 -8.34
N VAL A 351 -32.98 14.51 -9.19
CA VAL A 351 -33.88 14.56 -10.34
C VAL A 351 -34.89 13.42 -10.28
N GLY A 352 -36.14 13.71 -10.60
CA GLY A 352 -37.24 12.77 -10.68
C GLY A 352 -37.33 11.99 -11.99
N LEU A 353 -38.11 10.91 -11.98
CA LEU A 353 -38.59 10.24 -13.19
C LEU A 353 -39.55 11.13 -14.00
N PRO A 354 -39.69 10.91 -15.33
CA PRO A 354 -40.81 11.45 -16.10
C PRO A 354 -42.15 11.02 -15.48
N VAL A 355 -42.92 11.99 -15.01
CA VAL A 355 -44.18 11.73 -14.28
C VAL A 355 -45.20 11.14 -15.24
N SER A 356 -45.58 9.89 -14.99
CA SER A 356 -46.67 9.23 -15.71
C SER A 356 -48.03 9.70 -15.18
N PRO A 357 -49.05 9.83 -16.04
CA PRO A 357 -50.40 10.18 -15.60
C PRO A 357 -51.01 9.07 -14.73
N GLY A 358 -51.85 9.46 -13.78
CA GLY A 358 -52.56 8.54 -12.89
C GLY A 358 -52.23 8.75 -11.41
N SER A 359 -52.78 7.90 -10.56
CA SER A 359 -52.58 7.93 -9.10
C SER A 359 -52.30 6.54 -8.51
N GLU A 360 -52.02 5.57 -9.37
CA GLU A 360 -51.73 4.19 -8.99
C GLU A 360 -50.49 4.11 -8.10
N PHE A 361 -50.60 3.38 -6.99
CA PHE A 361 -49.51 3.14 -6.07
C PHE A 361 -49.62 1.71 -5.55
N SER A 362 -48.76 0.81 -6.02
CA SER A 362 -48.72 -0.58 -5.58
C SER A 362 -47.34 -1.18 -5.77
N VAL A 363 -47.04 -2.23 -5.00
CA VAL A 363 -45.83 -3.03 -5.15
C VAL A 363 -46.21 -4.51 -5.17
N THR A 364 -45.61 -5.27 -6.08
CA THR A 364 -45.77 -6.72 -6.18
C THR A 364 -44.40 -7.40 -6.34
N PRO A 365 -44.06 -8.41 -5.51
CA PRO A 365 -44.85 -8.89 -4.37
C PRO A 365 -44.79 -7.90 -3.18
N THR A 366 -45.77 -7.97 -2.27
CA THR A 366 -45.83 -7.13 -1.04
C THR A 366 -45.05 -7.73 0.14
N THR A 367 -44.58 -8.96 -0.01
CA THR A 367 -43.64 -9.64 0.90
C THR A 367 -42.71 -10.47 0.04
N LEU A 368 -41.48 -10.68 0.48
CA LEU A 368 -40.52 -11.50 -0.24
C LEU A 368 -39.91 -12.52 0.72
N GLU A 369 -40.17 -13.81 0.44
CA GLU A 369 -39.53 -14.92 1.13
C GLU A 369 -38.75 -15.74 0.11
N LEU A 370 -37.44 -15.87 0.30
CA LEU A 370 -36.55 -16.56 -0.60
C LEU A 370 -35.43 -17.24 0.16
N ALA A 371 -34.93 -18.34 -0.37
CA ALA A 371 -33.66 -18.89 0.07
C ALA A 371 -32.52 -17.92 -0.28
N GLU A 372 -31.39 -18.07 0.40
CA GLU A 372 -30.16 -17.36 0.05
C GLU A 372 -29.69 -17.68 -1.39
N ASN A 373 -28.91 -16.77 -1.98
CA ASN A 373 -28.45 -16.79 -3.38
C ASN A 373 -29.55 -16.87 -4.45
N GLN A 374 -30.80 -16.59 -4.09
CA GLN A 374 -31.91 -16.49 -5.03
C GLN A 374 -32.07 -15.06 -5.55
N LYS A 375 -32.70 -14.96 -6.71
CA LYS A 375 -33.05 -13.69 -7.35
C LYS A 375 -34.57 -13.52 -7.34
N ALA A 376 -35.00 -12.29 -7.13
CA ALA A 376 -36.40 -11.89 -7.29
C ALA A 376 -36.48 -10.55 -8.01
N ILE A 377 -37.60 -10.31 -8.71
CA ILE A 377 -37.91 -9.01 -9.30
C ILE A 377 -39.12 -8.46 -8.55
N ILE A 378 -38.96 -7.27 -7.99
CA ILE A 378 -40.02 -6.55 -7.29
C ILE A 378 -40.47 -5.42 -8.20
N LYS A 379 -41.77 -5.34 -8.50
CA LYS A 379 -42.34 -4.36 -9.43
C LYS A 379 -43.22 -3.39 -8.67
N ALA A 380 -43.10 -2.11 -8.97
CA ALA A 380 -43.90 -1.04 -8.42
C ALA A 380 -44.69 -0.32 -9.52
N ARG A 381 -45.84 0.24 -9.13
CA ARG A 381 -46.60 1.23 -9.88
C ARG A 381 -46.66 2.49 -9.04
N ALA A 382 -46.40 3.65 -9.65
CA ALA A 382 -46.32 4.94 -8.96
C ALA A 382 -46.75 6.08 -9.89
N GLY A 383 -47.92 5.95 -10.53
CA GLY A 383 -48.46 7.01 -11.40
C GLY A 383 -48.64 8.30 -10.62
N GLY A 384 -48.18 9.43 -11.17
CA GLY A 384 -48.18 10.75 -10.53
C GLY A 384 -47.01 11.03 -9.58
N ALA A 385 -46.13 10.05 -9.33
CA ALA A 385 -44.96 10.26 -8.46
C ALA A 385 -43.90 11.11 -9.16
N GLN A 386 -43.36 12.09 -8.43
CA GLN A 386 -42.28 12.97 -8.86
C GLN A 386 -40.89 12.33 -8.69
N LYS A 387 -40.74 11.39 -7.76
CA LYS A 387 -39.48 10.70 -7.47
C LYS A 387 -39.78 9.37 -6.78
N VAL A 388 -38.98 8.34 -7.04
CA VAL A 388 -39.13 7.03 -6.38
C VAL A 388 -37.80 6.50 -5.87
N TYR A 389 -37.84 5.78 -4.76
CA TYR A 389 -36.71 5.17 -4.09
C TYR A 389 -37.00 3.72 -3.73
N TRP A 390 -36.01 2.87 -3.91
CA TRP A 390 -35.90 1.60 -3.20
C TRP A 390 -34.92 1.77 -2.06
N VAL A 391 -35.41 1.62 -0.83
CA VAL A 391 -34.63 1.79 0.40
C VAL A 391 -34.54 0.45 1.12
N LEU A 392 -33.34 -0.01 1.42
CA LEU A 392 -33.13 -1.14 2.31
C LEU A 392 -33.05 -0.63 3.74
N LYS A 393 -33.87 -1.19 4.63
CA LYS A 393 -33.79 -1.00 6.06
C LYS A 393 -33.30 -2.29 6.71
N ARG A 394 -32.15 -2.21 7.38
CA ARG A 394 -31.51 -3.33 8.08
C ARG A 394 -30.75 -2.80 9.29
N ASP A 395 -30.90 -3.45 10.43
CA ASP A 395 -30.20 -3.12 11.69
C ASP A 395 -30.27 -1.64 12.12
N GLY A 396 -31.41 -1.00 11.86
CA GLY A 396 -31.62 0.42 12.17
C GLY A 396 -30.98 1.41 11.20
N HIS A 397 -30.34 0.93 10.12
CA HIS A 397 -29.78 1.74 9.05
C HIS A 397 -30.64 1.69 7.79
N GLU A 398 -30.77 2.83 7.10
CA GLU A 398 -31.40 2.93 5.78
C GLU A 398 -30.33 3.14 4.71
N SER A 399 -30.39 2.41 3.60
CA SER A 399 -29.56 2.63 2.41
C SER A 399 -30.40 2.67 1.14
N ILE A 400 -30.06 3.58 0.22
CA ILE A 400 -30.73 3.68 -1.08
C ILE A 400 -30.11 2.63 -2.02
N LEU A 401 -30.93 1.73 -2.55
CA LEU A 401 -30.51 0.69 -3.49
C LEU A 401 -30.64 1.15 -4.94
N ALA A 402 -31.73 1.84 -5.24
CA ALA A 402 -32.04 2.34 -6.56
C ALA A 402 -32.98 3.54 -6.46
N THR A 403 -32.86 4.43 -7.43
CA THR A 403 -33.76 5.57 -7.62
C THR A 403 -34.34 5.52 -9.02
N ASP A 404 -35.54 6.06 -9.19
CA ASP A 404 -36.19 6.21 -10.51
C ASP A 404 -36.48 4.90 -11.25
N GLN A 405 -36.35 3.76 -10.56
CA GLN A 405 -36.68 2.45 -11.10
C GLN A 405 -38.00 1.96 -10.52
N LEU A 406 -38.92 1.55 -11.40
CA LEU A 406 -40.17 0.89 -11.01
C LEU A 406 -40.00 -0.63 -10.87
N GLU A 407 -38.85 -1.18 -11.21
CA GLU A 407 -38.51 -2.59 -10.96
C GLU A 407 -37.16 -2.67 -10.22
N LEU A 408 -37.09 -3.48 -9.18
CA LEU A 408 -35.85 -3.78 -8.46
C LEU A 408 -35.51 -5.26 -8.62
N ALA A 409 -34.35 -5.54 -9.22
CA ALA A 409 -33.75 -6.86 -9.18
C ALA A 409 -33.08 -7.07 -7.82
N TRP A 410 -33.65 -7.91 -6.98
CA TRP A 410 -33.11 -8.27 -5.67
C TRP A 410 -32.33 -9.58 -5.75
N HIS A 411 -31.14 -9.59 -5.17
CA HIS A 411 -30.33 -10.79 -4.98
C HIS A 411 -30.13 -10.99 -3.48
N SER A 412 -30.64 -12.10 -2.91
CA SER A 412 -30.57 -12.30 -1.45
C SER A 412 -29.13 -12.44 -0.93
N GLY A 413 -28.21 -12.88 -1.79
CA GLY A 413 -26.83 -13.19 -1.38
C GLY A 413 -26.81 -14.32 -0.34
N ARG A 414 -25.65 -14.58 0.25
CA ARG A 414 -25.54 -15.45 1.43
C ARG A 414 -25.94 -14.68 2.69
N VAL A 415 -26.55 -15.38 3.64
CA VAL A 415 -26.92 -14.83 4.96
C VAL A 415 -26.49 -15.81 6.06
N ALA A 416 -26.20 -15.29 7.26
CA ALA A 416 -25.94 -16.11 8.43
C ALA A 416 -27.12 -16.02 9.39
N GLY A 417 -27.81 -17.15 9.58
CA GLY A 417 -29.15 -17.18 10.13
C GLY A 417 -30.20 -16.67 9.13
N ASP A 418 -31.45 -16.99 9.42
CA ASP A 418 -32.59 -16.34 8.78
C ASP A 418 -32.47 -14.82 8.97
N SER A 419 -32.33 -14.10 7.85
CA SER A 419 -32.20 -12.65 7.85
C SER A 419 -33.54 -12.02 7.55
N GLN A 420 -33.93 -11.07 8.39
CA GLN A 420 -35.06 -10.19 8.14
C GLN A 420 -34.57 -8.79 7.80
N SER A 421 -35.12 -8.23 6.74
CA SER A 421 -34.93 -6.83 6.39
C SER A 421 -36.21 -6.28 5.79
N VAL A 422 -36.32 -4.96 5.70
CA VAL A 422 -37.46 -4.33 5.04
C VAL A 422 -36.94 -3.61 3.81
N LEU A 423 -37.43 -4.01 2.64
CA LEU A 423 -37.33 -3.17 1.46
C LEU A 423 -38.49 -2.18 1.50
N GLN A 424 -38.22 -0.90 1.44
CA GLN A 424 -39.24 0.12 1.34
C GLN A 424 -39.22 0.69 -0.08
N PHE A 425 -40.36 0.61 -0.77
CA PHE A 425 -40.60 1.45 -1.93
C PHE A 425 -41.21 2.77 -1.46
N ARG A 426 -40.54 3.88 -1.76
CA ARG A 426 -40.95 5.24 -1.36
C ARG A 426 -41.20 6.06 -2.62
N ALA A 427 -42.41 6.55 -2.80
CA ALA A 427 -42.80 7.43 -3.89
C ALA A 427 -43.17 8.82 -3.36
N ILE A 428 -42.54 9.84 -3.92
CA ILE A 428 -42.72 11.25 -3.57
C ILE A 428 -43.76 11.84 -4.51
N TYR A 429 -44.86 12.35 -3.96
CA TYR A 429 -45.93 13.05 -4.68
C TYR A 429 -45.90 14.55 -4.33
N PRO A 430 -46.60 15.41 -5.10
CA PRO A 430 -46.62 16.86 -4.84
C PRO A 430 -47.03 17.24 -3.40
N ASP A 431 -47.97 16.50 -2.82
CA ASP A 431 -48.63 16.79 -1.55
C ASP A 431 -48.31 15.79 -0.43
N GLN A 432 -47.70 14.65 -0.75
CA GLN A 432 -47.48 13.56 0.20
C GLN A 432 -46.32 12.65 -0.20
N ILE A 433 -45.84 11.84 0.75
CA ILE A 433 -44.93 10.72 0.48
C ILE A 433 -45.70 9.44 0.76
N ARG A 434 -45.75 8.53 -0.21
CA ARG A 434 -46.34 7.20 -0.03
C ARG A 434 -45.24 6.16 0.06
N THR A 435 -45.38 5.22 0.99
CA THR A 435 -44.42 4.13 1.19
C THR A 435 -45.13 2.79 1.24
N VAL A 436 -44.50 1.76 0.68
CA VAL A 436 -44.84 0.36 0.95
C VAL A 436 -43.60 -0.30 1.51
N ASP A 437 -43.71 -0.82 2.73
CA ASP A 437 -42.72 -1.71 3.32
C ASP A 437 -43.00 -3.13 2.84
N ILE A 438 -41.98 -3.77 2.28
CA ILE A 438 -41.97 -5.13 1.78
C ILE A 438 -41.05 -5.90 2.73
N PRO A 439 -41.62 -6.66 3.69
CA PRO A 439 -40.84 -7.54 4.52
C PRO A 439 -40.07 -8.52 3.63
N VAL A 440 -38.76 -8.60 3.81
CA VAL A 440 -37.89 -9.55 3.15
C VAL A 440 -37.36 -10.52 4.18
N THR A 441 -37.71 -11.79 4.02
CA THR A 441 -37.13 -12.90 4.78
C THR A 441 -36.22 -13.68 3.84
N VAL A 442 -34.93 -13.66 4.11
CA VAL A 442 -33.98 -14.56 3.46
C VAL A 442 -33.74 -15.73 4.39
N LYS A 443 -34.09 -16.93 3.94
CA LYS A 443 -33.85 -18.17 4.68
C LYS A 443 -32.42 -18.64 4.45
N GLU A 444 -31.68 -18.86 5.53
CA GLU A 444 -30.42 -19.59 5.46
C GLU A 444 -30.75 -21.05 5.12
N THR A 445 -30.20 -21.55 4.03
CA THR A 445 -30.41 -22.93 3.55
C THR A 445 -29.10 -23.70 3.44
N ILE A 446 -28.00 -22.98 3.40
CA ILE A 446 -26.62 -23.41 3.33
C ILE A 446 -26.01 -23.06 4.70
N PRO A 447 -25.85 -24.05 5.59
CA PRO A 447 -25.29 -23.78 6.91
C PRO A 447 -23.86 -23.23 6.79
N GLU A 448 -23.45 -22.42 7.75
CA GLU A 448 -22.04 -22.01 7.87
C GLU A 448 -21.13 -23.16 8.31
N PRO A 449 -19.83 -23.15 7.96
CA PRO A 449 -18.91 -24.19 8.40
C PRO A 449 -18.76 -24.21 9.92
N GLU A 450 -19.21 -25.28 10.56
CA GLU A 450 -18.96 -25.53 11.97
C GLU A 450 -17.69 -26.35 12.11
N PHE A 451 -16.66 -25.78 12.72
CA PHE A 451 -15.38 -26.47 12.82
C PHE A 451 -14.61 -26.13 14.08
N THR A 452 -13.72 -27.05 14.42
CA THR A 452 -12.63 -26.84 15.37
C THR A 452 -11.31 -27.05 14.67
N LEU A 453 -10.21 -26.59 15.28
CA LEU A 453 -8.88 -26.88 14.80
C LEU A 453 -8.31 -28.09 15.54
N SER A 454 -7.83 -29.06 14.78
CA SER A 454 -7.08 -30.20 15.29
C SER A 454 -5.59 -29.95 15.13
N GLY A 455 -4.86 -30.13 16.23
CA GLY A 455 -3.42 -29.98 16.31
C GLY A 455 -2.94 -30.21 17.75
N PRO A 456 -1.63 -30.28 17.99
CA PRO A 456 -1.11 -30.56 19.32
C PRO A 456 -1.20 -29.33 20.23
N ALA A 457 -1.48 -29.55 21.53
CA ALA A 457 -1.43 -28.48 22.54
C ALA A 457 0.01 -28.00 22.81
N THR A 458 1.00 -28.86 22.56
CA THR A 458 2.42 -28.58 22.75
C THR A 458 3.21 -28.97 21.51
N TRP A 459 4.18 -28.14 21.11
CA TRP A 459 5.02 -28.41 19.95
C TRP A 459 6.49 -28.18 20.28
N ASN A 460 7.38 -29.08 19.84
CA ASN A 460 8.83 -28.93 20.03
C ASN A 460 9.46 -27.91 19.08
N GLY A 461 8.70 -27.36 18.13
CA GLY A 461 9.19 -26.37 17.18
C GLY A 461 10.11 -26.93 16.10
N ARG A 462 10.28 -28.25 15.97
CA ARG A 462 11.24 -28.89 15.05
C ARG A 462 10.62 -29.95 14.16
N ASP A 463 9.75 -30.79 14.71
CA ASP A 463 9.00 -31.76 13.92
C ASP A 463 7.85 -31.04 13.24
N ALA A 464 7.70 -31.19 11.92
CA ALA A 464 6.59 -30.55 11.22
C ALA A 464 5.24 -31.08 11.76
N ILE A 465 4.32 -30.16 12.03
CA ILE A 465 2.95 -30.48 12.46
C ILE A 465 1.95 -29.86 11.49
N GLU A 466 0.80 -30.52 11.34
CA GLU A 466 -0.32 -30.01 10.54
C GLU A 466 -1.47 -29.61 11.46
N ILE A 467 -2.00 -28.42 11.22
CA ILE A 467 -3.21 -27.92 11.85
C ILE A 467 -4.32 -28.04 10.83
N VAL A 468 -5.29 -28.90 11.13
CA VAL A 468 -6.36 -29.27 10.20
C VAL A 468 -7.70 -28.83 10.77
N PRO A 469 -8.54 -28.12 10.01
CA PRO A 469 -9.90 -27.83 10.42
C PRO A 469 -10.76 -29.09 10.34
N VAL A 470 -11.42 -29.43 11.45
CA VAL A 470 -12.37 -30.54 11.54
C VAL A 470 -13.78 -29.99 11.39
N ILE A 471 -14.32 -30.12 10.18
CA ILE A 471 -15.66 -29.61 9.84
C ILE A 471 -16.72 -30.59 10.34
N ALA A 472 -17.42 -30.25 11.42
CA ALA A 472 -18.41 -31.09 12.08
C ALA A 472 -19.66 -31.32 11.20
N ASN A 473 -20.10 -30.30 10.46
CA ASN A 473 -21.34 -30.31 9.66
C ASN A 473 -21.10 -30.56 8.15
N ARG A 474 -19.99 -31.22 7.77
CA ARG A 474 -19.60 -31.41 6.35
C ARG A 474 -20.66 -32.09 5.48
N ALA A 475 -21.41 -33.05 6.02
CA ALA A 475 -22.50 -33.70 5.28
C ALA A 475 -23.64 -32.73 4.95
N ALA A 476 -24.02 -31.87 5.91
CA ALA A 476 -25.05 -30.85 5.71
C ALA A 476 -24.61 -29.78 4.68
N LEU A 477 -23.35 -29.33 4.76
CA LEU A 477 -22.76 -28.43 3.77
C LEU A 477 -22.86 -29.00 2.35
N ARG A 478 -22.50 -30.28 2.16
CA ARG A 478 -22.59 -30.94 0.86
C ARG A 478 -24.02 -31.02 0.35
N THR A 479 -24.97 -31.42 1.20
CA THR A 479 -26.38 -31.49 0.81
C THR A 479 -26.94 -30.14 0.38
N ALA A 480 -26.46 -29.05 0.98
CA ALA A 480 -26.88 -27.69 0.64
C ALA A 480 -26.03 -27.01 -0.45
N GLY A 481 -25.00 -27.68 -1.01
CA GLY A 481 -24.12 -27.11 -2.02
C GLY A 481 -23.10 -26.08 -1.51
N GLY A 482 -22.83 -26.05 -0.19
CA GLY A 482 -21.89 -25.14 0.49
C GLY A 482 -20.53 -25.75 0.85
N GLU A 483 -20.09 -26.79 0.14
CA GLU A 483 -18.86 -27.55 0.46
C GLU A 483 -17.56 -26.91 0.00
N THR A 484 -17.63 -25.90 -0.88
CA THR A 484 -16.46 -25.11 -1.30
C THR A 484 -16.11 -24.14 -0.18
N LEU A 485 -14.99 -24.39 0.49
CA LEU A 485 -14.53 -23.60 1.63
C LEU A 485 -13.31 -22.76 1.24
N GLN A 486 -13.29 -21.52 1.71
CA GLN A 486 -12.12 -20.63 1.66
C GLN A 486 -11.47 -20.61 3.04
N TYR A 487 -10.13 -20.66 3.08
CA TYR A 487 -9.37 -20.76 4.33
C TYR A 487 -8.38 -19.60 4.43
N HIS A 488 -8.48 -18.84 5.50
CA HIS A 488 -7.55 -17.78 5.84
C HIS A 488 -6.85 -18.13 7.16
N TRP A 489 -5.54 -18.30 7.12
CA TRP A 489 -4.73 -18.69 8.28
C TRP A 489 -3.97 -17.51 8.83
N ARG A 490 -3.91 -17.41 10.16
CA ARG A 490 -3.10 -16.43 10.86
C ARG A 490 -2.38 -17.09 12.03
N VAL A 491 -1.08 -16.83 12.14
CA VAL A 491 -0.27 -17.26 13.29
C VAL A 491 0.21 -16.03 14.04
N THR A 492 0.04 -16.04 15.36
CA THR A 492 0.44 -14.95 16.25
C THR A 492 1.17 -15.48 17.48
N GLY A 493 1.95 -14.62 18.12
CA GLY A 493 2.68 -14.93 19.35
C GLY A 493 4.16 -15.29 19.15
N GLY A 494 4.55 -15.76 17.96
CA GLY A 494 5.95 -16.06 17.65
C GLY A 494 6.20 -16.29 16.16
N ALA A 495 7.45 -16.15 15.74
CA ALA A 495 7.87 -16.37 14.36
C ALA A 495 7.99 -17.87 14.06
N VAL A 496 7.32 -18.30 12.98
CA VAL A 496 7.28 -19.69 12.54
C VAL A 496 7.52 -19.78 11.04
N ILE A 497 8.17 -20.86 10.64
CA ILE A 497 8.20 -21.31 9.26
C ILE A 497 6.91 -22.10 9.03
N GLN A 498 6.09 -21.64 8.09
CA GLN A 498 4.79 -22.25 7.78
C GLN A 498 4.58 -22.41 6.28
N ASP A 499 3.85 -23.45 5.89
CA ASP A 499 3.30 -23.62 4.55
C ASP A 499 1.76 -23.59 4.65
N ILE A 500 1.13 -22.67 3.91
CA ILE A 500 -0.33 -22.63 3.78
C ILE A 500 -0.72 -23.57 2.65
N LEU A 501 -1.45 -24.62 2.98
CA LEU A 501 -2.00 -25.58 2.03
C LEU A 501 -3.52 -25.32 1.86
N PRO A 502 -4.15 -25.80 0.77
CA PRO A 502 -5.55 -25.48 0.48
C PRO A 502 -6.54 -25.80 1.61
N ASP A 503 -6.28 -26.83 2.42
CA ASP A 503 -7.19 -27.32 3.47
C ASP A 503 -6.56 -27.37 4.88
N ARG A 504 -5.31 -26.94 5.05
CA ARG A 504 -4.58 -27.06 6.32
C ARG A 504 -3.41 -26.07 6.41
N LEU A 505 -2.95 -25.83 7.62
CA LEU A 505 -1.71 -25.11 7.86
C LEU A 505 -0.63 -26.09 8.31
N LYS A 506 0.53 -26.09 7.64
CA LYS A 506 1.68 -26.87 8.09
C LYS A 506 2.67 -25.95 8.79
N LEU A 507 2.87 -26.16 10.09
CA LEU A 507 3.95 -25.51 10.84
C LEU A 507 5.20 -26.38 10.73
N VAL A 508 6.22 -25.86 10.06
CA VAL A 508 7.44 -26.61 9.74
C VAL A 508 8.47 -26.47 10.86
N ARG A 509 8.67 -25.25 11.37
CA ARG A 509 9.68 -24.97 12.39
C ARG A 509 9.35 -23.70 13.16
N SER A 510 9.53 -23.70 14.47
CA SER A 510 9.46 -22.49 15.28
C SER A 510 10.83 -21.83 15.37
N GLN A 511 10.83 -20.49 15.47
CA GLN A 511 12.00 -19.70 15.86
C GLN A 511 11.81 -19.08 17.25
N TYR A 512 10.80 -19.55 17.99
CA TYR A 512 10.29 -18.99 19.23
C TYR A 512 9.86 -20.07 20.22
N THR A 513 10.13 -19.83 21.49
CA THR A 513 9.62 -20.60 22.62
C THR A 513 8.62 -19.78 23.42
N GLY A 514 7.38 -20.26 23.52
CA GLY A 514 6.32 -19.55 24.23
C GLY A 514 4.92 -19.85 23.68
N PRO A 515 3.91 -19.06 24.05
CA PRO A 515 2.56 -19.21 23.53
C PRO A 515 2.48 -18.78 22.05
N LEU A 516 1.93 -19.68 21.23
CA LEU A 516 1.57 -19.45 19.85
C LEU A 516 0.05 -19.58 19.72
N THR A 517 -0.60 -18.77 18.90
CA THR A 517 -2.01 -18.96 18.55
C THR A 517 -2.14 -19.10 17.05
N VAL A 518 -2.67 -20.25 16.62
CA VAL A 518 -3.06 -20.49 15.23
C VAL A 518 -4.54 -20.21 15.11
N GLN A 519 -4.91 -19.33 14.18
CA GLN A 519 -6.27 -18.98 13.87
C GLN A 519 -6.57 -19.38 12.43
N ALA A 520 -7.72 -20.01 12.21
CA ALA A 520 -8.28 -20.20 10.89
C ALA A 520 -9.62 -19.48 10.82
N THR A 521 -9.81 -18.73 9.75
CA THR A 521 -11.10 -18.17 9.37
C THR A 521 -11.55 -18.88 8.11
N ILE A 522 -12.69 -19.56 8.19
CA ILE A 522 -13.26 -20.36 7.11
C ILE A 522 -14.63 -19.83 6.78
N ASP A 523 -14.88 -19.61 5.49
CA ASP A 523 -16.19 -19.30 4.95
C ASP A 523 -16.47 -20.17 3.72
N ASN A 524 -17.72 -20.22 3.30
CA ASN A 524 -18.16 -20.82 2.05
C ASN A 524 -18.89 -19.79 1.18
N GLY A 525 -18.51 -18.51 1.29
CA GLY A 525 -19.23 -17.35 0.76
C GLY A 525 -20.31 -16.77 1.70
N GLY A 526 -20.57 -17.43 2.83
CA GLY A 526 -21.43 -16.93 3.92
C GLY A 526 -20.65 -16.16 4.99
N ALA A 527 -21.16 -16.11 6.22
CA ALA A 527 -20.45 -15.46 7.31
C ALA A 527 -19.19 -16.23 7.72
N PRO A 528 -18.02 -15.57 7.77
CA PRO A 528 -16.79 -16.23 8.15
C PRO A 528 -16.85 -16.75 9.59
N ARG A 529 -16.39 -17.98 9.77
CA ARG A 529 -16.28 -18.64 11.07
C ARG A 529 -14.82 -18.74 11.45
N THR A 530 -14.50 -18.33 12.66
CA THR A 530 -13.12 -18.33 13.15
C THR A 530 -12.97 -19.30 14.32
N ALA A 531 -11.97 -20.16 14.22
CA ALA A 531 -11.52 -20.99 15.34
C ALA A 531 -10.05 -20.70 15.62
N SER A 532 -9.66 -20.82 16.89
CA SER A 532 -8.29 -20.61 17.33
C SER A 532 -7.80 -21.82 18.12
N LEU A 533 -6.53 -22.17 17.90
CA LEU A 533 -5.82 -23.23 18.60
C LEU A 533 -4.59 -22.64 19.29
N PRO A 534 -4.58 -22.54 20.62
CA PRO A 534 -3.37 -22.21 21.35
C PRO A 534 -2.40 -23.40 21.33
N ILE A 535 -1.14 -23.12 21.02
CA ILE A 535 -0.05 -24.09 21.02
C ILE A 535 1.06 -23.55 21.91
N ARG A 536 1.52 -24.34 22.88
CA ARG A 536 2.72 -24.02 23.65
C ARG A 536 3.94 -24.57 22.93
N VAL A 537 4.80 -23.68 22.44
CA VAL A 537 6.06 -24.08 21.81
C VAL A 537 7.16 -24.20 22.87
N VAL A 538 7.90 -25.31 22.82
CA VAL A 538 9.05 -25.59 23.68
C VAL A 538 10.20 -26.06 22.80
N GLU A 539 11.06 -25.13 22.40
CA GLU A 539 12.20 -25.50 21.55
C GLU A 539 13.25 -26.31 22.33
N PRO A 540 14.00 -27.18 21.65
CA PRO A 540 15.20 -27.75 22.25
C PRO A 540 16.20 -26.63 22.57
N ARG A 541 17.03 -26.84 23.59
CA ARG A 541 18.08 -25.88 23.97
C ARG A 541 19.04 -25.57 22.83
N ASN A 542 19.33 -26.57 21.99
CA ASN A 542 20.22 -26.47 20.84
C ASN A 542 19.63 -27.18 19.64
N ASP A 543 19.88 -26.65 18.46
CA ASP A 543 19.53 -27.30 17.20
C ASP A 543 20.58 -28.35 16.80
N PRO A 544 20.16 -29.52 16.28
CA PRO A 544 21.09 -30.42 15.63
C PRO A 544 21.67 -29.73 14.39
N TRP A 545 22.98 -29.84 14.20
CA TRP A 545 23.64 -29.31 13.02
C TRP A 545 23.21 -30.09 11.77
N MET A 546 22.67 -29.38 10.79
CA MET A 546 22.31 -29.96 9.50
C MET A 546 23.54 -29.98 8.58
N ALA A 547 24.02 -31.16 8.24
CA ALA A 547 25.09 -31.30 7.26
C ALA A 547 24.58 -31.04 5.84
N ARG A 548 25.36 -30.33 5.03
CA ARG A 548 25.09 -30.23 3.59
C ARG A 548 25.43 -31.55 2.91
N ILE A 549 24.64 -31.93 1.91
CA ILE A 549 24.96 -33.05 1.02
C ILE A 549 25.89 -32.52 -0.10
N PRO A 550 27.10 -33.08 -0.28
CA PRO A 550 28.00 -32.68 -1.36
C PRO A 550 27.51 -33.16 -2.71
N GLU A 551 27.81 -32.40 -3.77
CA GLU A 551 27.48 -32.81 -5.14
C GLU A 551 28.33 -34.02 -5.58
N PRO A 552 27.85 -34.83 -6.53
CA PRO A 552 28.57 -36.03 -6.99
C PRO A 552 29.97 -35.73 -7.56
N ASP A 553 30.16 -34.56 -8.16
CA ASP A 553 31.40 -34.11 -8.80
C ASP A 553 31.99 -32.89 -8.08
N GLU A 554 31.71 -32.76 -6.79
CA GLU A 554 32.16 -31.65 -5.97
C GLU A 554 33.67 -31.68 -5.72
N LYS A 555 34.38 -30.63 -6.17
CA LYS A 555 35.81 -30.44 -5.92
C LYS A 555 36.11 -29.11 -5.23
N PRO A 556 37.19 -29.02 -4.41
CA PRO A 556 37.67 -27.76 -3.86
C PRO A 556 38.09 -26.80 -4.96
N GLU A 557 37.85 -25.51 -4.76
CA GLU A 557 38.28 -24.43 -5.65
C GLU A 557 39.35 -23.57 -4.96
N ALA A 558 40.30 -23.01 -5.72
CA ALA A 558 41.30 -22.13 -5.16
C ALA A 558 40.64 -20.91 -4.48
N GLY A 559 41.12 -20.55 -3.29
CA GLY A 559 40.55 -19.47 -2.48
C GLY A 559 39.31 -19.85 -1.65
N GLN A 560 38.88 -21.12 -1.70
CA GLN A 560 37.64 -21.56 -1.06
C GLN A 560 37.68 -21.52 0.47
N PHE A 561 36.54 -21.11 1.04
CA PHE A 561 36.29 -21.12 2.48
C PHE A 561 35.46 -22.34 2.89
N TYR A 562 35.84 -22.96 4.01
CA TYR A 562 35.07 -24.03 4.65
C TYR A 562 34.51 -23.55 5.99
N ALA A 563 33.19 -23.50 6.12
CA ALA A 563 32.57 -23.22 7.42
C ALA A 563 32.78 -24.37 8.39
N ARG A 564 33.13 -24.04 9.64
CA ARG A 564 33.20 -25.00 10.73
C ARG A 564 31.80 -25.41 11.19
N ASP A 565 31.63 -26.68 11.52
CA ASP A 565 30.41 -27.25 12.12
C ASP A 565 30.36 -27.09 13.65
N ASN A 566 29.37 -27.69 14.30
CA ASN A 566 29.26 -27.68 15.77
C ASN A 566 30.27 -28.60 16.47
N GLN A 567 31.04 -29.41 15.74
CA GLN A 567 32.23 -30.12 16.24
C GLN A 567 33.51 -29.29 16.07
N ASN A 568 33.39 -28.03 15.65
CA ASN A 568 34.49 -27.12 15.42
C ASN A 568 35.44 -27.61 14.31
N GLN A 569 34.89 -28.14 13.21
CA GLN A 569 35.66 -28.61 12.05
C GLN A 569 35.00 -28.21 10.73
N GLY A 570 35.79 -27.85 9.73
CA GLY A 570 35.32 -27.74 8.33
C GLY A 570 35.32 -29.10 7.66
N THR A 571 34.44 -29.31 6.68
CA THR A 571 34.40 -30.56 5.90
C THR A 571 34.71 -30.29 4.44
N LEU A 572 35.85 -30.79 3.98
CA LEU A 572 36.26 -30.75 2.58
C LEU A 572 35.84 -32.05 1.90
N HIS A 573 35.16 -31.92 0.76
CA HIS A 573 34.82 -33.03 -0.12
C HIS A 573 35.61 -32.95 -1.42
N TYR A 574 36.08 -34.10 -1.88
CA TYR A 574 36.72 -34.26 -3.18
C TYR A 574 36.09 -35.47 -3.87
N ASN A 575 35.05 -35.20 -4.65
CA ASN A 575 34.22 -36.18 -5.33
C ASN A 575 34.37 -36.03 -6.85
N GLY A 576 34.24 -37.14 -7.57
CA GLY A 576 34.22 -37.10 -9.01
C GLY A 576 34.37 -38.47 -9.65
N GLN A 577 34.76 -38.44 -10.92
CA GLN A 577 35.05 -39.62 -11.72
C GLN A 577 36.43 -39.47 -12.37
N LEU A 578 37.23 -40.54 -12.36
CA LEU A 578 38.50 -40.54 -13.06
C LEU A 578 38.29 -40.74 -14.56
N ALA A 579 39.15 -40.12 -15.36
CA ALA A 579 39.24 -40.42 -16.79
C ALA A 579 39.66 -41.89 -17.02
N GLU A 580 40.72 -42.30 -16.34
CA GLU A 580 41.32 -43.64 -16.44
C GLU A 580 41.15 -44.45 -15.13
N PRO A 581 41.09 -45.80 -15.19
CA PRO A 581 41.08 -46.65 -14.00
C PRO A 581 42.34 -46.46 -13.16
N ALA A 582 42.21 -46.57 -11.84
CA ALA A 582 43.33 -46.63 -10.91
C ALA A 582 43.10 -47.73 -9.86
N ASP A 583 44.10 -48.05 -9.05
CA ASP A 583 43.90 -48.98 -7.92
C ASP A 583 43.20 -48.25 -6.77
N GLN A 584 43.61 -47.01 -6.51
CA GLN A 584 43.05 -46.11 -5.51
C GLN A 584 43.30 -44.65 -5.88
N VAL A 585 42.51 -43.75 -5.31
CA VAL A 585 42.78 -42.31 -5.28
C VAL A 585 43.32 -41.89 -3.92
N PHE A 586 44.04 -40.77 -3.88
CA PHE A 586 44.50 -40.15 -2.65
C PHE A 586 44.23 -38.64 -2.65
N LEU A 587 44.09 -38.10 -1.45
CA LEU A 587 44.01 -36.67 -1.18
C LEU A 587 44.96 -36.34 -0.04
N LYS A 588 46.07 -35.67 -0.37
CA LYS A 588 47.04 -35.16 0.59
C LYS A 588 46.64 -33.75 0.99
N VAL A 589 46.58 -33.49 2.30
CA VAL A 589 46.22 -32.18 2.85
C VAL A 589 47.41 -31.63 3.60
N TYR A 590 47.81 -30.42 3.21
CA TYR A 590 48.91 -29.67 3.78
C TYR A 590 48.34 -28.49 4.59
N ALA A 591 48.89 -28.24 5.77
CA ALA A 591 48.64 -27.07 6.59
C ALA A 591 49.97 -26.31 6.73
N ASP A 592 50.00 -25.05 6.29
CA ASP A 592 51.20 -24.21 6.26
C ASP A 592 52.40 -24.95 5.64
N GLU A 593 52.17 -25.53 4.46
CA GLU A 593 53.10 -26.37 3.69
C GLU A 593 53.53 -27.71 4.31
N GLN A 594 53.07 -28.04 5.51
CA GLN A 594 53.33 -29.34 6.14
C GLN A 594 52.23 -30.33 5.83
N LEU A 595 52.58 -31.54 5.36
CA LEU A 595 51.61 -32.61 5.15
C LEU A 595 51.01 -33.03 6.49
N VAL A 596 49.71 -32.84 6.68
CA VAL A 596 49.00 -33.14 7.94
C VAL A 596 48.04 -34.32 7.83
N HIS A 597 47.55 -34.65 6.63
CA HIS A 597 46.64 -35.79 6.43
C HIS A 597 46.80 -36.37 5.03
N THR A 598 46.58 -37.67 4.89
CA THR A 598 46.39 -38.33 3.59
C THR A 598 45.16 -39.22 3.68
N GLU A 599 44.15 -38.91 2.87
CA GLU A 599 42.95 -39.72 2.72
C GLU A 599 43.06 -40.57 1.46
N THR A 600 42.59 -41.81 1.48
CA THR A 600 42.63 -42.70 0.32
C THR A 600 41.33 -43.46 0.16
N ALA A 601 40.90 -43.70 -1.07
CA ALA A 601 39.75 -44.53 -1.37
C ALA A 601 40.00 -45.41 -2.60
N PRO A 602 39.51 -46.66 -2.61
CA PRO A 602 39.53 -47.48 -3.83
C PRO A 602 38.64 -46.83 -4.90
N THR A 603 39.03 -46.94 -6.17
CA THR A 603 38.15 -46.51 -7.26
C THR A 603 37.08 -47.56 -7.50
N LYS A 604 35.82 -47.12 -7.62
CA LYS A 604 34.70 -48.00 -7.94
C LYS A 604 34.77 -48.48 -9.40
N PRO A 605 34.03 -49.55 -9.80
CA PRO A 605 34.00 -50.03 -11.18
C PRO A 605 33.58 -48.97 -12.21
N ASP A 606 32.76 -48.01 -11.80
CA ASP A 606 32.34 -46.85 -12.61
C ASP A 606 33.38 -45.71 -12.62
N LYS A 607 34.57 -45.92 -12.07
CA LYS A 607 35.66 -44.93 -11.91
C LYS A 607 35.31 -43.77 -10.99
N ARG A 608 34.21 -43.83 -10.23
CA ARG A 608 33.86 -42.77 -9.27
C ARG A 608 34.60 -42.93 -7.95
N TYR A 609 34.85 -41.79 -7.32
CA TYR A 609 35.44 -41.68 -6.01
C TYR A 609 34.76 -40.58 -5.18
N ALA A 610 34.90 -40.71 -3.86
CA ALA A 610 34.49 -39.68 -2.92
C ALA A 610 35.49 -39.72 -1.74
N LEU A 611 36.16 -38.60 -1.50
CA LEU A 611 37.08 -38.41 -0.38
C LEU A 611 36.54 -37.29 0.50
N THR A 612 36.69 -37.44 1.81
CA THR A 612 36.26 -36.42 2.78
C THR A 612 37.34 -36.22 3.82
N VAL A 613 37.73 -34.96 4.06
CA VAL A 613 38.74 -34.60 5.06
C VAL A 613 38.21 -33.49 5.97
N ARG A 614 38.55 -33.58 7.25
CA ARG A 614 38.20 -32.57 8.26
C ARG A 614 39.31 -31.54 8.38
N LEU A 615 38.95 -30.26 8.29
CA LEU A 615 39.86 -29.13 8.44
C LEU A 615 39.68 -28.52 9.83
N LYS A 616 40.80 -28.19 10.48
CA LYS A 616 40.74 -27.44 11.74
C LYS A 616 40.54 -25.96 11.42
N PRO A 617 39.62 -25.28 12.11
CA PRO A 617 39.44 -23.85 11.94
C PRO A 617 40.59 -23.11 12.63
N GLY A 618 41.06 -22.01 12.03
CA GLY A 618 42.19 -21.22 12.54
C GLY A 618 42.93 -20.49 11.42
N LEU A 619 43.86 -19.61 11.78
CA LEU A 619 44.74 -18.91 10.81
C LEU A 619 45.77 -19.89 10.22
N ILE A 620 45.28 -20.80 9.37
CA ILE A 620 46.02 -21.90 8.74
C ILE A 620 45.77 -21.83 7.24
N HIS A 621 46.84 -21.84 6.44
CA HIS A 621 46.71 -22.02 5.00
C HIS A 621 46.66 -23.50 4.65
N TYR A 622 45.53 -23.93 4.12
CA TYR A 622 45.38 -25.28 3.60
C TYR A 622 45.68 -25.34 2.11
N ARG A 623 46.36 -26.42 1.72
CA ARG A 623 46.59 -26.82 0.33
C ARG A 623 46.30 -28.30 0.19
N ILE A 624 45.78 -28.72 -0.94
CA ILE A 624 45.51 -30.14 -1.22
C ILE A 624 46.17 -30.60 -2.51
N GLU A 625 46.56 -31.87 -2.53
CA GLU A 625 46.97 -32.58 -3.74
C GLU A 625 46.11 -33.83 -3.90
N PHE A 626 45.32 -33.85 -4.97
CA PHE A 626 44.57 -35.01 -5.36
C PHE A 626 45.35 -35.81 -6.41
N GLY A 627 45.32 -37.12 -6.30
CA GLY A 627 45.98 -37.99 -7.26
C GLY A 627 45.45 -39.42 -7.28
N ALA A 628 46.02 -40.22 -8.16
CA ALA A 628 45.70 -41.62 -8.35
C ALA A 628 46.94 -42.49 -8.19
N LYS A 629 46.74 -43.73 -7.76
CA LYS A 629 47.79 -44.75 -7.63
C LYS A 629 47.50 -45.91 -8.57
N VAL A 630 48.49 -46.25 -9.40
CA VAL A 630 48.40 -47.35 -10.38
C VAL A 630 49.68 -48.18 -10.28
N GLY A 631 49.56 -49.49 -10.05
CA GLY A 631 50.69 -50.41 -9.94
C GLY A 631 51.69 -49.99 -8.86
N GLY A 632 51.20 -49.41 -7.76
CA GLY A 632 52.05 -48.92 -6.66
C GLY A 632 52.61 -47.49 -6.83
N LYS A 633 52.51 -46.88 -8.03
CA LYS A 633 53.03 -45.54 -8.32
C LYS A 633 51.95 -44.48 -8.14
N GLU A 634 52.24 -43.44 -7.35
CA GLU A 634 51.37 -42.27 -7.16
C GLU A 634 51.61 -41.20 -8.25
N THR A 635 50.52 -40.64 -8.79
CA THR A 635 50.53 -39.50 -9.70
C THR A 635 49.58 -38.43 -9.17
N VAL A 636 50.09 -37.23 -8.91
CA VAL A 636 49.27 -36.05 -8.58
C VAL A 636 48.57 -35.57 -9.86
N LEU A 637 47.25 -35.43 -9.80
CA LEU A 637 46.39 -35.02 -10.91
C LEU A 637 45.95 -33.57 -10.78
N GLU A 638 45.75 -33.09 -9.55
CA GLU A 638 45.27 -31.74 -9.29
C GLU A 638 45.87 -31.21 -7.98
N ARG A 639 46.17 -29.92 -7.96
CA ARG A 639 46.58 -29.18 -6.76
C ARG A 639 45.65 -27.98 -6.59
N VAL A 640 45.17 -27.77 -5.38
CA VAL A 640 44.34 -26.61 -5.01
C VAL A 640 44.92 -25.93 -3.78
N ASP A 641 45.16 -24.63 -3.91
CA ASP A 641 45.83 -23.78 -2.92
C ASP A 641 44.86 -22.73 -2.32
N ASP A 642 45.31 -22.02 -1.27
CA ASP A 642 44.61 -20.92 -0.60
C ASP A 642 43.23 -21.32 -0.01
N LEU A 643 43.18 -22.46 0.67
CA LEU A 643 41.98 -22.92 1.37
C LEU A 643 42.03 -22.48 2.84
N VAL A 644 40.89 -22.04 3.39
CA VAL A 644 40.78 -21.61 4.78
C VAL A 644 39.52 -22.16 5.44
N CYS A 645 39.53 -22.30 6.77
CA CYS A 645 38.41 -22.85 7.54
C CYS A 645 38.04 -21.94 8.72
N GLY A 646 36.78 -21.57 8.87
CA GLY A 646 36.34 -20.66 9.95
C GLY A 646 34.83 -20.43 10.03
N ASP A 647 34.40 -19.24 10.42
CA ASP A 647 32.97 -18.88 10.57
C ASP A 647 32.40 -18.03 9.43
N ALA A 648 31.13 -18.31 9.09
CA ALA A 648 30.43 -17.66 7.99
C ALA A 648 29.16 -16.92 8.46
N TYR A 649 28.95 -15.73 7.90
CA TYR A 649 27.82 -14.85 8.21
C TYR A 649 27.20 -14.21 6.96
N LEU A 650 25.99 -13.66 7.11
CA LEU A 650 25.32 -12.85 6.10
C LEU A 650 25.04 -11.46 6.62
N ILE A 651 25.15 -10.45 5.75
CA ILE A 651 24.64 -9.10 5.97
C ILE A 651 23.54 -8.85 4.95
N ASP A 652 22.40 -8.35 5.40
CA ASP A 652 21.26 -8.01 4.56
C ASP A 652 20.57 -6.72 5.03
N GLY A 653 19.73 -6.14 4.17
CA GLY A 653 19.02 -4.90 4.44
C GLY A 653 19.27 -3.83 3.38
N GLN A 654 19.36 -2.56 3.79
CA GLN A 654 19.49 -1.44 2.85
C GLN A 654 20.84 -0.71 2.93
N SER A 655 20.88 0.59 2.61
CA SER A 655 22.10 1.37 2.42
C SER A 655 23.02 1.41 3.64
N ASN A 656 22.51 1.41 4.87
CA ASN A 656 23.33 1.33 6.08
C ASN A 656 23.82 -0.11 6.39
N ALA A 657 23.17 -1.15 5.87
CA ALA A 657 23.74 -2.52 5.85
C ALA A 657 24.82 -2.65 4.74
N LEU A 658 24.59 -2.04 3.58
CA LEU A 658 25.55 -1.99 2.47
C LEU A 658 26.79 -1.18 2.83
N ALA A 659 26.63 -0.03 3.48
CA ALA A 659 27.68 0.81 4.07
C ALA A 659 28.84 1.18 3.12
N THR A 660 28.50 1.55 1.89
CA THR A 660 29.47 2.00 0.86
C THR A 660 29.24 3.43 0.38
N ASP A 661 28.09 4.03 0.71
CA ASP A 661 27.68 5.35 0.21
C ASP A 661 28.38 6.49 0.96
N THR A 662 29.66 6.68 0.65
CA THR A 662 30.51 7.79 1.09
C THR A 662 31.37 8.27 -0.08
N GLY A 663 31.87 9.51 0.00
CA GLY A 663 32.86 10.04 -0.93
C GLY A 663 34.26 9.42 -0.79
N GLU A 664 34.47 8.61 0.26
CA GLU A 664 35.75 7.94 0.53
C GLU A 664 35.98 6.80 -0.47
N LYS A 665 37.25 6.61 -0.83
CA LYS A 665 37.70 5.52 -1.72
C LYS A 665 38.13 4.33 -0.90
N SER A 666 37.95 3.13 -1.45
CA SER A 666 38.49 1.94 -0.81
C SER A 666 39.93 1.76 -1.25
N PRO A 667 40.95 1.88 -0.37
CA PRO A 667 42.20 1.20 -0.68
C PRO A 667 41.88 -0.29 -0.89
N PRO A 668 42.58 -1.02 -1.77
CA PRO A 668 42.38 -2.45 -2.00
C PRO A 668 42.86 -3.29 -0.79
N GLU A 669 42.82 -2.73 0.42
CA GLU A 669 43.27 -3.35 1.65
C GLU A 669 42.31 -4.49 2.03
N THR A 670 42.65 -5.67 1.54
CA THR A 670 41.98 -6.93 1.85
C THR A 670 42.68 -7.64 3.00
N SER A 671 42.09 -8.74 3.47
CA SER A 671 42.74 -9.64 4.42
C SER A 671 42.79 -11.04 3.81
N GLU A 672 43.92 -11.72 3.97
CA GLU A 672 44.05 -13.12 3.56
C GLU A 672 43.22 -14.08 4.42
N TRP A 673 42.62 -13.61 5.52
CA TRP A 673 41.76 -14.39 6.40
C TRP A 673 40.27 -14.06 6.26
N ILE A 674 39.94 -13.10 5.39
CA ILE A 674 38.56 -12.73 5.10
C ILE A 674 38.21 -13.22 3.69
N ARG A 675 37.07 -13.91 3.56
CA ARG A 675 36.58 -14.43 2.28
C ARG A 675 35.17 -13.93 1.99
N SER A 676 34.85 -13.83 0.70
CA SER A 676 33.50 -13.67 0.19
C SER A 676 33.37 -14.41 -1.14
N TYR A 677 32.17 -14.40 -1.69
CA TYR A 677 31.88 -14.95 -3.01
C TYR A 677 31.31 -13.85 -3.91
N GLY A 678 31.82 -13.78 -5.13
CA GLY A 678 31.52 -12.72 -6.08
C GLY A 678 30.03 -12.61 -6.45
N ARG A 679 29.67 -11.49 -7.06
CA ARG A 679 28.33 -11.28 -7.65
C ARG A 679 28.19 -12.15 -8.92
N PRO A 680 26.98 -12.56 -9.30
CA PRO A 680 26.76 -13.25 -10.57
C PRO A 680 27.22 -12.36 -11.75
N GLU A 681 28.18 -12.84 -12.54
CA GLU A 681 28.68 -12.20 -13.77
C GLU A 681 28.18 -12.96 -15.02
N GLY A 682 27.47 -12.30 -15.94
CA GLY A 682 27.27 -12.79 -17.31
C GLY A 682 26.02 -13.65 -17.62
N GLN A 683 25.79 -13.85 -18.92
CA GLN A 683 24.55 -14.36 -19.55
C GLN A 683 24.18 -15.82 -19.18
N PRO A 684 22.88 -16.18 -19.24
CA PRO A 684 22.44 -17.58 -19.12
C PRO A 684 23.19 -18.49 -20.10
N GLY A 685 23.93 -19.48 -19.59
CA GLY A 685 24.61 -20.50 -20.41
C GLY A 685 26.15 -20.49 -20.38
N ALA A 686 26.80 -19.52 -19.73
CA ALA A 686 28.23 -19.64 -19.41
C ALA A 686 28.44 -20.72 -18.32
N GLY A 687 29.45 -21.57 -18.48
CA GLY A 687 29.80 -22.58 -17.47
C GLY A 687 30.15 -21.98 -16.10
N ARG A 688 30.10 -22.78 -15.03
CA ARG A 688 30.41 -22.33 -13.65
C ARG A 688 31.80 -21.69 -13.58
N GLN A 689 31.87 -20.45 -13.09
CA GLN A 689 33.11 -19.70 -12.87
C GLN A 689 33.48 -19.69 -11.38
N ASN A 690 34.76 -19.83 -11.05
CA ASN A 690 35.24 -19.64 -9.68
C ASN A 690 35.23 -18.14 -9.31
N LEU A 691 34.29 -17.75 -8.45
CA LEU A 691 34.11 -16.38 -7.95
C LEU A 691 34.57 -16.19 -6.50
N TRP A 692 35.34 -17.12 -5.93
CA TRP A 692 36.00 -16.90 -4.64
C TRP A 692 36.89 -15.67 -4.69
N CYS A 693 36.84 -14.85 -3.64
CA CYS A 693 37.63 -13.63 -3.57
C CYS A 693 37.91 -13.18 -2.13
N ARG A 694 38.92 -12.33 -2.01
CA ARG A 694 39.18 -11.51 -0.83
C ARG A 694 38.39 -10.20 -1.04
N PRO A 695 37.34 -9.93 -0.25
CA PRO A 695 36.49 -8.79 -0.52
C PRO A 695 37.19 -7.49 -0.12
N VAL A 696 36.73 -6.38 -0.70
CA VAL A 696 37.01 -5.02 -0.23
C VAL A 696 35.84 -4.51 0.60
N TRP A 697 35.97 -3.34 1.23
CA TRP A 697 34.80 -2.75 1.90
C TRP A 697 33.87 -2.05 0.91
N LYS A 698 34.40 -1.49 -0.19
CA LYS A 698 33.64 -0.88 -1.31
C LYS A 698 34.33 -1.19 -2.63
N ALA A 699 33.59 -1.79 -3.56
CA ALA A 699 34.09 -2.13 -4.90
C ALA A 699 34.07 -0.89 -5.80
N GLU A 700 35.16 -0.67 -6.57
CA GLU A 700 35.32 0.48 -7.46
C GLU A 700 35.81 0.09 -8.87
N LYS A 701 36.61 -0.98 -8.99
CA LYS A 701 37.31 -1.40 -10.22
C LYS A 701 37.37 -2.93 -10.37
N GLY A 702 36.23 -3.55 -10.63
CA GLY A 702 36.18 -4.99 -10.97
C GLY A 702 36.45 -5.92 -9.78
N GLU A 703 36.48 -5.41 -8.55
CA GLU A 703 36.46 -6.26 -7.36
C GLU A 703 35.15 -7.06 -7.31
N ARG A 704 35.27 -8.37 -7.06
CA ARG A 704 34.13 -9.31 -7.18
C ARG A 704 33.10 -9.18 -6.08
N ALA A 705 33.50 -8.72 -4.89
CA ALA A 705 32.63 -8.60 -3.73
C ALA A 705 33.04 -7.43 -2.82
N GLU A 706 32.04 -6.84 -2.17
CA GLU A 706 32.19 -5.83 -1.12
C GLU A 706 31.42 -6.24 0.14
N LEU A 707 31.93 -5.84 1.31
CA LEU A 707 31.29 -6.13 2.60
C LEU A 707 30.61 -4.91 3.24
N GLY A 708 30.81 -3.71 2.69
CA GLY A 708 30.52 -2.48 3.42
C GLY A 708 31.57 -2.18 4.49
N TRP A 709 31.64 -0.92 4.92
CA TRP A 709 32.64 -0.50 5.89
C TRP A 709 32.53 -1.26 7.22
N TRP A 710 31.36 -1.24 7.85
CA TRP A 710 31.20 -1.91 9.15
C TRP A 710 31.30 -3.43 9.04
N GLY A 711 30.85 -4.03 7.93
CA GLY A 711 30.99 -5.47 7.68
C GLY A 711 32.46 -5.88 7.59
N MET A 712 33.29 -5.10 6.89
CA MET A 712 34.74 -5.29 6.84
C MET A 712 35.39 -5.09 8.22
N GLN A 713 34.99 -4.06 8.98
CA GLN A 713 35.51 -3.81 10.33
C GLN A 713 35.17 -4.96 11.29
N LEU A 714 33.94 -5.48 11.24
CA LEU A 714 33.52 -6.62 12.05
C LEU A 714 34.35 -7.86 11.71
N ALA A 715 34.52 -8.18 10.42
CA ALA A 715 35.33 -9.31 10.00
C ALA A 715 36.78 -9.19 10.48
N ARG A 716 37.42 -8.01 10.34
CA ARG A 716 38.79 -7.77 10.84
C ARG A 716 38.89 -7.95 12.36
N ARG A 717 37.94 -7.39 13.12
CA ARG A 717 37.89 -7.52 14.58
C ARG A 717 37.72 -8.96 15.04
N LEU A 718 36.90 -9.75 14.35
CA LEU A 718 36.71 -11.16 14.65
C LEU A 718 37.94 -12.00 14.28
N VAL A 719 38.58 -11.75 13.13
CA VAL A 719 39.87 -12.39 12.80
C VAL A 719 40.91 -12.09 13.89
N GLU A 720 41.02 -10.84 14.31
CA GLU A 720 42.00 -10.40 15.31
C GLU A 720 41.76 -11.03 16.69
N SER A 721 40.50 -11.01 17.16
CA SER A 721 40.13 -11.47 18.50
C SER A 721 40.01 -12.99 18.59
N GLN A 722 39.46 -13.64 17.56
CA GLN A 722 39.14 -15.07 17.57
C GLN A 722 40.21 -15.92 16.88
N LYS A 723 41.20 -15.30 16.23
CA LYS A 723 42.24 -15.98 15.44
C LYS A 723 41.64 -16.96 14.42
N MET A 724 40.60 -16.48 13.73
CA MET A 724 39.73 -17.31 12.90
C MET A 724 39.46 -16.64 11.55
N PRO A 725 39.53 -17.38 10.42
CA PRO A 725 39.07 -16.89 9.13
C PRO A 725 37.57 -16.58 9.16
N ILE A 726 37.17 -15.49 8.52
CA ILE A 726 35.77 -15.04 8.48
C ILE A 726 35.26 -14.97 7.04
N PHE A 727 34.10 -15.56 6.78
CA PHE A 727 33.38 -15.44 5.53
C PHE A 727 32.14 -14.56 5.70
N ILE A 728 31.94 -13.59 4.80
CA ILE A 728 30.72 -12.78 4.78
C ILE A 728 30.21 -12.61 3.35
N ILE A 729 28.91 -12.80 3.14
CA ILE A 729 28.19 -12.27 1.98
C ILE A 729 27.38 -11.06 2.45
N ASN A 730 27.62 -9.89 1.84
CA ASN A 730 26.73 -8.75 1.96
C ASN A 730 25.75 -8.75 0.78
N GLY A 731 24.47 -8.99 1.06
CA GLY A 731 23.35 -9.00 0.13
C GLY A 731 22.54 -7.70 0.09
N ALA A 732 22.89 -6.72 0.94
CA ALA A 732 22.12 -5.50 1.11
C ALA A 732 22.05 -4.62 -0.15
N VAL A 733 20.94 -3.89 -0.31
CA VAL A 733 20.69 -3.02 -1.46
C VAL A 733 20.09 -1.69 -1.00
N GLY A 734 20.77 -0.58 -1.32
CA GLY A 734 20.35 0.76 -0.92
C GLY A 734 18.93 1.16 -1.38
N GLY A 735 18.24 1.93 -0.54
CA GLY A 735 16.92 2.50 -0.86
C GLY A 735 15.73 1.53 -0.84
N THR A 736 15.93 0.28 -0.43
CA THR A 736 14.90 -0.77 -0.51
C THR A 736 14.03 -0.86 0.73
N ARG A 737 12.75 -1.17 0.52
CA ARG A 737 11.77 -1.54 1.54
C ARG A 737 11.81 -3.03 1.86
N ILE A 738 11.27 -3.44 3.00
CA ILE A 738 11.28 -4.84 3.45
C ILE A 738 10.51 -5.81 2.53
N ASP A 739 9.46 -5.35 1.82
CA ASP A 739 8.71 -6.18 0.86
C ASP A 739 9.57 -6.61 -0.34
N GLN A 740 10.64 -5.88 -0.65
CA GLN A 740 11.56 -6.20 -1.75
C GLN A 740 12.61 -7.26 -1.40
N HIS A 741 12.74 -7.60 -0.11
CA HIS A 741 13.68 -8.60 0.42
C HIS A 741 13.05 -9.98 0.59
N GLN A 742 11.78 -10.14 0.20
CA GLN A 742 11.06 -11.40 0.38
C GLN A 742 11.63 -12.53 -0.48
N ARG A 743 11.58 -13.75 0.07
CA ARG A 743 11.97 -14.96 -0.63
C ARG A 743 10.92 -15.31 -1.69
N ASN A 744 11.34 -15.46 -2.94
CA ASN A 744 10.48 -16.03 -3.98
C ASN A 744 10.23 -17.52 -3.67
N ALA A 745 8.97 -17.92 -3.49
CA ALA A 745 8.61 -19.29 -3.13
C ALA A 745 8.83 -20.28 -4.29
N HIS A 746 8.61 -19.85 -5.53
CA HIS A 746 8.71 -20.68 -6.73
C HIS A 746 10.15 -20.81 -7.23
N GLU A 747 10.90 -19.72 -7.22
CA GLU A 747 12.30 -19.67 -7.64
C GLU A 747 13.17 -18.96 -6.59
N PRO A 748 13.59 -19.65 -5.51
CA PRO A 748 14.22 -19.01 -4.37
C PRO A 748 15.55 -18.31 -4.66
N ALA A 749 16.27 -18.77 -5.69
CA ALA A 749 17.56 -18.22 -6.13
C ALA A 749 17.41 -17.33 -7.38
N ASP A 750 16.23 -16.79 -7.63
CA ASP A 750 15.94 -15.86 -8.72
C ASP A 750 16.85 -14.63 -8.66
N LEU A 751 17.72 -14.49 -9.67
CA LEU A 751 18.72 -13.43 -9.77
C LEU A 751 18.12 -12.03 -9.96
N GLN A 752 16.84 -11.91 -10.33
CA GLN A 752 16.13 -10.63 -10.39
C GLN A 752 15.79 -10.10 -8.99
N THR A 753 15.67 -10.98 -8.00
CA THR A 753 15.30 -10.62 -6.63
C THR A 753 16.53 -10.36 -5.74
N ILE A 754 16.39 -9.52 -4.71
CA ILE A 754 17.48 -9.25 -3.75
C ILE A 754 17.84 -10.53 -2.99
N TYR A 755 16.84 -11.19 -2.42
CA TYR A 755 16.99 -12.45 -1.71
C TYR A 755 17.65 -13.52 -2.59
N GLY A 756 17.18 -13.68 -3.83
CA GLY A 756 17.67 -14.72 -4.72
C GLY A 756 19.13 -14.54 -5.14
N ARG A 757 19.60 -13.30 -5.33
CA ARG A 757 21.04 -13.04 -5.55
C ARG A 757 21.89 -13.42 -4.34
N MET A 758 21.45 -13.13 -3.12
CA MET A 758 22.15 -13.54 -1.90
C MET A 758 22.18 -15.06 -1.78
N LEU A 759 21.03 -15.72 -1.95
CA LEU A 759 20.93 -17.18 -1.87
C LEU A 759 21.78 -17.88 -2.93
N TRP A 760 21.77 -17.37 -4.17
CA TRP A 760 22.58 -17.89 -5.26
C TRP A 760 24.07 -17.87 -4.89
N ARG A 761 24.58 -16.74 -4.39
CA ARG A 761 25.98 -16.62 -3.95
C ARG A 761 26.33 -17.64 -2.87
N ALA A 762 25.43 -17.84 -1.89
CA ALA A 762 25.66 -18.81 -0.82
C ALA A 762 25.61 -20.27 -1.32
N ARG A 763 24.75 -20.58 -2.29
CA ARG A 763 24.68 -21.90 -2.94
C ARG A 763 25.94 -22.19 -3.75
N GLU A 764 26.38 -21.24 -4.57
CA GLU A 764 27.59 -21.39 -5.39
C GLU A 764 28.85 -21.52 -4.51
N ALA A 765 28.92 -20.75 -3.42
CA ALA A 765 29.96 -20.86 -2.40
C ALA A 765 29.87 -22.13 -1.52
N ARG A 766 28.80 -22.93 -1.68
CA ARG A 766 28.53 -24.16 -0.88
C ARG A 766 28.48 -23.91 0.63
N ILE A 767 28.06 -22.71 1.04
CA ILE A 767 28.13 -22.23 2.43
C ILE A 767 26.77 -22.16 3.13
N THR A 768 25.67 -22.53 2.46
CA THR A 768 24.30 -22.41 3.00
C THR A 768 24.12 -23.02 4.38
N HIS A 769 24.75 -24.16 4.65
CA HIS A 769 24.68 -24.84 5.95
C HIS A 769 25.77 -24.39 6.93
N GLY A 770 26.64 -23.46 6.52
CA GLY A 770 27.71 -22.90 7.34
C GLY A 770 27.39 -21.55 7.97
N ILE A 771 26.33 -20.88 7.52
CA ILE A 771 25.94 -19.55 8.03
C ILE A 771 25.47 -19.69 9.49
N ARG A 772 26.16 -19.00 10.40
CA ARG A 772 25.85 -19.01 11.85
C ARG A 772 25.00 -17.83 12.30
N GLY A 773 25.11 -16.70 11.62
CA GLY A 773 24.40 -15.49 12.00
C GLY A 773 24.08 -14.61 10.80
N ILE A 774 23.00 -13.84 10.93
CA ILE A 774 22.55 -12.88 9.93
C ILE A 774 22.40 -11.51 10.59
N PHE A 775 23.00 -10.50 9.97
CA PHE A 775 22.92 -9.11 10.39
C PHE A 775 21.92 -8.37 9.49
N TRP A 776 20.98 -7.65 10.10
CA TRP A 776 19.92 -6.91 9.40
C TRP A 776 19.91 -5.44 9.82
N HIS A 777 20.14 -4.54 8.85
CA HIS A 777 19.88 -3.11 9.02
C HIS A 777 19.02 -2.59 7.89
N GLN A 778 17.75 -2.34 8.21
CA GLN A 778 16.79 -1.82 7.26
C GLN A 778 15.61 -1.19 7.99
N GLY A 779 14.90 -0.31 7.30
CA GLY A 779 13.64 0.26 7.73
C GLY A 779 13.49 1.70 7.28
N GLU A 780 14.57 2.37 6.89
CA GLU A 780 14.52 3.79 6.56
C GLU A 780 13.53 4.07 5.42
N SER A 781 13.40 3.16 4.45
CA SER A 781 12.42 3.26 3.35
C SER A 781 10.98 2.88 3.76
N ASP A 782 10.75 2.27 4.92
CA ASP A 782 9.43 1.84 5.43
C ASP A 782 8.85 2.81 6.47
N GLN A 783 9.58 3.88 6.83
CA GLN A 783 9.11 4.89 7.77
C GLN A 783 7.91 5.70 7.21
N GLY A 784 7.80 5.75 5.88
CA GLY A 784 6.91 6.63 5.16
C GLY A 784 5.52 6.04 4.90
N ALA A 785 4.71 6.85 4.21
CA ALA A 785 3.33 6.55 3.89
C ALA A 785 3.17 5.60 2.70
N ASP A 786 4.24 5.15 2.06
CA ASP A 786 4.25 4.38 0.81
C ASP A 786 4.39 2.87 1.05
N GLY A 787 3.64 2.33 2.01
CA GLY A 787 3.60 0.90 2.29
C GLY A 787 2.96 0.11 1.13
N PRO A 788 3.35 -1.16 0.95
CA PRO A 788 2.93 -1.98 -0.20
C PRO A 788 1.42 -2.22 -0.26
N ASP A 789 0.73 -2.25 0.88
CA ASP A 789 -0.73 -2.43 0.96
C ASP A 789 -1.50 -1.10 0.83
N GLY A 790 -0.81 -0.05 0.37
CA GLY A 790 -1.33 1.31 0.31
C GLY A 790 -1.46 1.99 1.67
N GLY A 791 -0.99 1.39 2.76
CA GLY A 791 -0.91 1.97 4.11
C GLY A 791 0.46 2.58 4.43
N TYR A 792 0.75 2.82 5.71
CA TYR A 792 2.13 3.19 6.12
C TYR A 792 3.03 1.94 6.13
N GLY A 793 4.31 2.08 5.77
CA GLY A 793 5.23 0.92 5.70
C GLY A 793 5.39 0.16 7.03
N TRP A 794 5.28 0.85 8.17
CA TRP A 794 5.33 0.23 9.48
C TRP A 794 4.16 -0.73 9.78
N GLU A 795 3.00 -0.56 9.13
CA GLU A 795 1.79 -1.36 9.39
C GLU A 795 2.00 -2.83 9.01
N THR A 796 2.85 -3.11 8.02
CA THR A 796 3.11 -4.47 7.48
C THR A 796 4.51 -5.00 7.80
N TYR A 797 5.40 -4.15 8.30
CA TYR A 797 6.82 -4.46 8.52
C TYR A 797 7.07 -5.75 9.33
N GLN A 798 6.32 -5.94 10.43
CA GLN A 798 6.48 -7.12 11.29
C GLN A 798 6.22 -8.43 10.52
N ASN A 799 5.16 -8.46 9.71
CA ASN A 799 4.77 -9.66 8.97
C ASN A 799 5.85 -9.99 7.92
N TYR A 800 6.30 -9.00 7.17
CA TYR A 800 7.36 -9.17 6.18
C TYR A 800 8.70 -9.59 6.80
N PHE A 801 9.03 -9.13 8.01
CA PHE A 801 10.23 -9.60 8.71
C PHE A 801 10.10 -11.07 9.12
N VAL A 802 8.92 -11.47 9.64
CA VAL A 802 8.64 -12.87 10.01
C VAL A 802 8.74 -13.78 8.79
N GLU A 803 8.16 -13.39 7.65
CA GLU A 803 8.21 -14.16 6.41
C GLU A 803 9.62 -14.28 5.83
N MET A 804 10.34 -13.15 5.74
CA MET A 804 11.72 -13.12 5.24
C MET A 804 12.65 -13.97 6.12
N SER A 805 12.58 -13.82 7.44
CA SER A 805 13.40 -14.61 8.37
C SER A 805 13.04 -16.10 8.36
N ALA A 806 11.78 -16.46 8.08
CA ALA A 806 11.41 -17.85 7.83
C ALA A 806 12.07 -18.37 6.54
N GLY A 807 12.15 -17.55 5.49
CA GLY A 807 12.95 -17.82 4.30
C GLY A 807 14.41 -18.09 4.64
N TRP A 808 15.06 -17.17 5.36
CA TRP A 808 16.45 -17.35 5.79
C TRP A 808 16.64 -18.66 6.53
N LYS A 809 15.79 -18.98 7.51
CA LYS A 809 15.94 -20.21 8.30
C LYS A 809 15.69 -21.49 7.48
N ARG A 810 14.89 -21.43 6.40
CA ARG A 810 14.73 -22.56 5.45
C ARG A 810 16.01 -22.79 4.66
N ASP A 811 16.60 -21.74 4.10
CA ASP A 811 17.75 -21.88 3.19
C ASP A 811 19.10 -21.91 3.92
N PHE A 812 19.15 -21.41 5.15
CA PHE A 812 20.29 -21.37 6.06
C PHE A 812 19.95 -22.06 7.40
N PRO A 813 19.79 -23.40 7.40
CA PRO A 813 19.20 -24.13 8.53
C PRO A 813 19.97 -24.00 9.86
N ASN A 814 21.28 -23.79 9.77
CA ASN A 814 22.18 -23.71 10.92
C ASN A 814 22.38 -22.29 11.44
N VAL A 815 21.60 -21.30 10.99
CA VAL A 815 21.61 -19.96 11.60
C VAL A 815 21.21 -20.08 13.07
N GLN A 816 22.07 -19.56 13.94
CA GLN A 816 21.91 -19.63 15.39
C GLN A 816 21.39 -18.32 15.98
N HIS A 817 21.65 -17.18 15.34
CA HIS A 817 21.26 -15.86 15.85
C HIS A 817 20.98 -14.83 14.76
N TYR A 818 20.05 -13.91 15.04
CA TYR A 818 19.77 -12.73 14.22
C TYR A 818 20.18 -11.46 14.97
N TYR A 819 20.89 -10.56 14.29
CA TYR A 819 21.34 -9.29 14.85
C TYR A 819 20.70 -8.15 14.05
N LEU A 820 19.75 -7.47 14.67
CA LEU A 820 19.00 -6.38 14.06
C LEU A 820 19.53 -5.04 14.58
N PHE A 821 19.46 -4.01 13.74
CA PHE A 821 19.68 -2.64 14.15
C PHE A 821 18.37 -1.85 14.10
N GLN A 822 17.99 -1.19 15.19
CA GLN A 822 16.90 -0.22 15.17
C GLN A 822 17.41 1.05 14.45
N ILE A 823 16.64 1.53 13.47
CA ILE A 823 16.96 2.77 12.75
C ILE A 823 16.87 3.99 13.70
N TRP A 824 17.41 5.14 13.30
CA TRP A 824 17.28 6.38 14.07
C TRP A 824 16.09 7.24 13.60
N PRO A 825 15.73 8.32 14.32
CA PRO A 825 14.67 9.23 13.90
C PRO A 825 14.97 10.04 12.63
N ASN A 826 13.97 10.05 11.74
CA ASN A 826 13.93 10.75 10.46
C ASN A 826 15.12 10.41 9.55
N SER A 827 15.58 9.15 9.58
CA SER A 827 16.60 8.68 8.65
C SER A 827 16.19 8.95 7.21
N CYS A 828 17.09 9.56 6.44
CA CYS A 828 16.90 9.87 5.03
C CYS A 828 15.68 10.76 4.71
N SER A 829 15.10 11.45 5.70
CA SER A 829 13.88 12.26 5.53
C SER A 829 12.67 11.48 4.98
N MET A 830 12.65 10.16 5.15
CA MET A 830 11.62 9.28 4.58
C MET A 830 10.40 9.09 5.48
N GLY A 831 10.48 9.49 6.75
CA GLY A 831 9.47 9.13 7.75
C GLY A 831 8.21 9.98 7.77
N ASN A 832 8.22 11.19 7.20
CA ASN A 832 7.09 12.13 7.21
C ASN A 832 6.37 12.24 8.58
N GLY A 833 7.09 12.01 9.67
CA GLY A 833 6.60 12.06 11.05
C GLY A 833 6.09 10.76 11.69
N GLN A 834 6.22 9.58 11.06
CA GLN A 834 5.75 8.29 11.60
C GLN A 834 6.85 7.22 11.78
N GLY A 835 8.13 7.58 11.63
CA GLY A 835 9.24 6.63 11.79
C GLY A 835 9.40 6.07 13.21
N ASP A 836 8.84 6.73 14.23
CA ASP A 836 8.76 6.21 15.60
C ASP A 836 7.87 4.97 15.73
N MET A 837 6.79 4.88 14.94
CA MET A 837 5.95 3.68 14.85
C MET A 837 6.74 2.49 14.29
N LEU A 838 7.56 2.70 13.26
CA LEU A 838 8.41 1.64 12.72
C LEU A 838 9.47 1.19 13.75
N ARG A 839 10.11 2.13 14.44
CA ARG A 839 11.07 1.79 15.50
C ARG A 839 10.41 0.99 16.63
N GLU A 840 9.16 1.30 16.98
CA GLU A 840 8.39 0.50 17.94
C GLU A 840 8.16 -0.94 17.44
N VAL A 841 7.88 -1.14 16.15
CA VAL A 841 7.83 -2.48 15.55
C VAL A 841 9.18 -3.19 15.70
N GLN A 842 10.29 -2.54 15.30
CA GLN A 842 11.64 -3.11 15.40
C GLN A 842 12.03 -3.48 16.84
N ARG A 843 11.67 -2.63 17.81
CA ARG A 843 11.93 -2.86 19.24
C ARG A 843 11.24 -4.11 19.79
N ASN A 844 10.07 -4.44 19.23
CA ASN A 844 9.25 -5.57 19.67
C ASN A 844 9.54 -6.87 18.92
N LEU A 845 10.26 -6.85 17.79
CA LEU A 845 10.64 -8.06 17.05
C LEU A 845 11.27 -9.15 17.94
N PRO A 846 12.20 -8.87 18.89
CA PRO A 846 12.75 -9.89 19.78
C PRO A 846 11.71 -10.71 20.55
N LYS A 847 10.51 -10.17 20.79
CA LYS A 847 9.43 -10.92 21.49
C LYS A 847 8.92 -12.11 20.67
N LEU A 848 9.19 -12.12 19.36
CA LEU A 848 8.75 -13.16 18.44
C LEU A 848 9.82 -14.22 18.16
N TYR A 849 11.02 -14.12 18.76
CA TYR A 849 12.15 -15.00 18.48
C TYR A 849 12.87 -15.41 19.77
N SER A 850 13.44 -16.60 19.77
CA SER A 850 14.30 -17.07 20.85
C SER A 850 15.74 -16.56 20.72
N GLN A 851 16.18 -16.23 19.49
CA GLN A 851 17.56 -15.86 19.18
C GLN A 851 17.61 -14.65 18.24
N LEU A 852 17.14 -13.49 18.72
CA LEU A 852 17.22 -12.22 18.02
C LEU A 852 17.53 -11.10 19.01
N ASP A 853 18.58 -10.32 18.72
CA ASP A 853 18.89 -9.09 19.45
C ASP A 853 18.71 -7.86 18.56
N VAL A 854 18.30 -6.76 19.18
CA VAL A 854 18.20 -5.44 18.53
C VAL A 854 19.21 -4.50 19.15
N MET A 855 20.06 -3.91 18.32
CA MET A 855 21.03 -2.89 18.71
C MET A 855 20.55 -1.49 18.34
N SER A 856 20.79 -0.53 19.22
CA SER A 856 20.46 0.87 18.98
C SER A 856 21.54 1.55 18.14
N THR A 857 21.15 2.28 17.10
CA THR A 857 22.07 3.09 16.26
C THR A 857 22.03 4.58 16.60
N ILE A 858 21.05 5.05 17.38
CA ILE A 858 20.82 6.48 17.65
C ILE A 858 21.93 7.15 18.47
N GLY A 859 22.67 6.36 19.26
CA GLY A 859 23.73 6.87 20.15
C GLY A 859 25.12 6.94 19.54
N ILE A 860 25.25 6.64 18.26
CA ILE A 860 26.52 6.57 17.54
C ILE A 860 27.02 7.99 17.20
N SER A 861 28.32 8.21 17.42
CA SER A 861 28.99 9.49 17.19
C SER A 861 30.29 9.28 16.39
N PRO A 862 30.56 10.08 15.34
CA PRO A 862 29.68 11.11 14.80
C PRO A 862 28.39 10.51 14.21
N PRO A 863 27.25 11.23 14.30
CA PRO A 863 25.99 10.77 13.71
C PRO A 863 26.10 10.81 12.17
N GLY A 864 25.17 10.16 11.49
CA GLY A 864 24.92 10.43 10.08
C GLY A 864 23.59 11.15 9.87
N ASP A 865 23.35 11.54 8.62
CA ASP A 865 22.08 12.12 8.19
C ASP A 865 21.18 11.03 7.62
N CYS A 866 21.43 10.63 6.36
CA CYS A 866 20.88 9.40 5.78
C CYS A 866 21.84 8.22 6.00
N HIS A 867 23.14 8.43 5.77
CA HIS A 867 24.19 7.43 5.94
C HIS A 867 25.22 7.89 6.98
N PHE A 868 25.75 6.95 7.76
CA PHE A 868 26.81 7.25 8.72
C PHE A 868 28.16 7.48 8.00
N PRO A 869 29.02 8.35 8.53
CA PRO A 869 30.42 8.38 8.11
C PRO A 869 31.15 7.10 8.53
N LEU A 870 32.34 6.85 7.96
CA LEU A 870 33.14 5.64 8.25
C LEU A 870 33.38 5.42 9.76
N VAL A 871 33.63 6.48 10.52
CA VAL A 871 33.80 6.38 12.00
C VAL A 871 32.51 5.93 12.68
N GLY A 872 31.35 6.44 12.24
CA GLY A 872 30.05 6.03 12.75
C GLY A 872 29.71 4.57 12.40
N TRP A 873 29.98 4.14 11.17
CA TRP A 873 29.84 2.72 10.80
C TRP A 873 30.82 1.81 11.56
N ALA A 874 32.03 2.27 11.89
CA ALA A 874 32.94 1.47 12.73
C ALA A 874 32.34 1.15 14.13
N GLU A 875 31.48 2.03 14.66
CA GLU A 875 30.75 1.78 15.90
C GLU A 875 29.71 0.66 15.78
N PHE A 876 29.12 0.42 14.60
CA PHE A 876 28.23 -0.73 14.38
C PHE A 876 28.98 -2.03 14.68
N ALA A 877 30.17 -2.17 14.10
CA ALA A 877 31.03 -3.34 14.31
C ALA A 877 31.45 -3.47 15.78
N ARG A 878 31.80 -2.36 16.44
CA ARG A 878 32.18 -2.36 17.86
C ARG A 878 31.03 -2.78 18.78
N LEU A 879 29.80 -2.35 18.48
CA LEU A 879 28.61 -2.67 19.28
C LEU A 879 28.13 -4.12 19.09
N ILE A 880 28.23 -4.66 17.87
CA ILE A 880 27.76 -6.02 17.56
C ILE A 880 28.79 -7.10 17.90
N GLN A 881 30.09 -6.82 17.82
CA GLN A 881 31.14 -7.81 18.10
C GLN A 881 30.92 -8.57 19.43
N PRO A 882 30.65 -7.91 20.59
CA PRO A 882 30.42 -8.62 21.84
C PRO A 882 29.24 -9.60 21.83
N LEU A 883 28.18 -9.31 21.04
CA LEU A 883 27.04 -10.21 20.89
C LEU A 883 27.45 -11.45 20.09
N VAL A 884 28.13 -11.25 18.95
CA VAL A 884 28.68 -12.33 18.13
C VAL A 884 29.61 -13.24 18.95
N GLU A 885 30.46 -12.64 19.78
CA GLU A 885 31.38 -13.36 20.67
C GLU A 885 30.65 -14.14 21.77
N ARG A 886 29.57 -13.58 22.34
CA ARG A 886 28.71 -14.28 23.31
C ARG A 886 28.08 -15.52 22.67
N ASP A 887 27.54 -15.35 21.47
CA ASP A 887 26.66 -16.34 20.84
C ASP A 887 27.42 -17.44 20.09
N HIS A 888 28.62 -17.17 19.58
CA HIS A 888 29.36 -18.12 18.74
C HIS A 888 30.74 -18.49 19.28
N TYR A 889 31.27 -17.75 20.25
CA TYR A 889 32.63 -17.93 20.80
C TYR A 889 32.64 -18.08 22.33
N GLY A 890 31.47 -18.17 22.97
CA GLY A 890 31.35 -18.48 24.40
C GLY A 890 31.82 -17.37 25.34
N ARG A 891 31.90 -16.11 24.85
CA ARG A 891 32.27 -14.96 25.67
C ARG A 891 31.31 -14.87 26.86
N GLN A 892 31.88 -14.91 28.07
CA GLN A 892 31.14 -14.71 29.29
C GLN A 892 30.76 -13.23 29.43
N VAL A 893 29.48 -12.97 29.70
CA VAL A 893 28.94 -11.62 29.81
C VAL A 893 28.46 -11.40 31.24
N THR A 894 29.14 -10.53 31.97
CA THR A 894 28.81 -10.18 33.36
C THR A 894 28.08 -8.85 33.49
N THR A 895 28.11 -8.02 32.43
CA THR A 895 27.42 -6.74 32.32
C THR A 895 26.60 -6.69 31.03
N PRO A 896 25.47 -5.99 30.98
CA PRO A 896 24.67 -5.88 29.76
C PRO A 896 25.47 -5.36 28.55
N ILE A 897 25.36 -6.04 27.41
CA ILE A 897 25.99 -5.65 26.13
C ILE A 897 24.96 -5.28 25.05
N THR A 898 23.69 -5.19 25.41
CA THR A 898 22.58 -4.81 24.53
C THR A 898 22.06 -3.40 24.86
N ALA A 899 21.26 -2.82 23.97
CA ALA A 899 20.54 -1.57 24.26
C ALA A 899 19.44 -1.79 25.31
N PRO A 900 19.22 -0.84 26.25
CA PRO A 900 18.05 -0.90 27.14
C PRO A 900 16.75 -0.94 26.36
N ASN A 901 15.89 -1.90 26.69
CA ASN A 901 14.57 -2.07 26.09
C ASN A 901 13.49 -1.97 27.16
N LEU A 902 12.49 -1.12 26.92
CA LEU A 902 11.36 -0.91 27.82
C LEU A 902 10.43 -2.13 27.81
N GLN A 903 10.17 -2.71 28.98
CA GLN A 903 9.32 -3.88 29.13
C GLN A 903 7.89 -3.51 29.56
N GLN A 904 7.76 -2.55 30.48
CA GLN A 904 6.47 -2.18 31.07
C GLN A 904 6.45 -0.72 31.50
N VAL A 905 5.26 -0.11 31.44
CA VAL A 905 4.96 1.20 32.01
C VAL A 905 3.70 1.10 32.84
N ALA A 906 3.68 1.73 34.01
CA ALA A 906 2.47 1.87 34.81
C ALA A 906 2.52 3.15 35.66
N PHE A 907 1.35 3.67 36.04
CA PHE A 907 1.28 4.64 37.13
C PHE A 907 1.81 4.03 38.43
N THR A 908 2.50 4.82 39.24
CA THR A 908 3.04 4.35 40.54
C THR A 908 1.94 4.31 41.60
N THR A 909 0.98 5.24 41.52
CA THR A 909 -0.09 5.42 42.50
C THR A 909 -1.41 5.76 41.81
N PRO A 910 -2.56 5.59 42.50
CA PRO A 910 -3.86 6.04 42.00
C PRO A 910 -3.95 7.55 41.73
N ALA A 911 -3.05 8.36 42.28
CA ALA A 911 -3.01 9.81 42.03
C ALA A 911 -2.53 10.16 40.61
N GLN A 912 -1.95 9.20 39.87
CA GLN A 912 -1.51 9.35 38.48
C GLN A 912 -0.52 10.50 38.24
N ASP A 913 0.26 10.86 39.26
CA ASP A 913 1.23 11.96 39.25
C ASP A 913 2.68 11.47 39.02
N SER A 914 2.87 10.17 38.84
CA SER A 914 4.16 9.56 38.55
C SER A 914 4.02 8.22 37.83
N LEU A 915 5.03 7.89 37.02
CA LEU A 915 5.09 6.69 36.18
C LEU A 915 6.32 5.85 36.55
N THR A 916 6.20 4.53 36.57
CA THR A 916 7.34 3.61 36.60
C THR A 916 7.54 2.99 35.22
N LEU A 917 8.72 3.19 34.65
CA LEU A 917 9.20 2.54 33.44
C LEU A 917 10.17 1.42 33.83
N VAL A 918 9.87 0.18 33.47
CA VAL A 918 10.71 -0.99 33.76
C VAL A 918 11.47 -1.39 32.51
N PHE A 919 12.80 -1.36 32.57
CA PHE A 919 13.69 -1.79 31.49
C PHE A 919 14.25 -3.19 31.76
N ASN A 920 14.73 -3.87 30.72
CA ASN A 920 15.43 -5.15 30.86
C ASN A 920 16.81 -5.04 31.57
N GLN A 921 17.29 -3.81 31.80
CA GLN A 921 18.57 -3.51 32.42
C GLN A 921 18.55 -2.10 33.05
N PRO A 922 19.52 -1.76 33.93
CA PRO A 922 19.66 -0.40 34.46
C PRO A 922 19.88 0.67 33.39
N VAL A 923 19.27 1.84 33.59
CA VAL A 923 19.44 3.04 32.75
C VAL A 923 20.04 4.18 33.56
N VAL A 924 20.59 5.18 32.88
CA VAL A 924 21.10 6.42 33.47
C VAL A 924 20.13 7.54 33.11
N TRP A 925 19.64 8.25 34.13
CA TRP A 925 18.69 9.35 33.97
C TRP A 925 19.34 10.70 34.22
N ASP A 926 18.91 11.68 33.43
CA ASP A 926 19.22 13.12 33.55
C ASP A 926 17.90 13.86 33.29
N ASP A 927 17.51 14.78 34.17
CA ASP A 927 16.26 15.55 34.05
C ASP A 927 16.20 16.37 32.75
N ALA A 928 17.34 16.66 32.10
CA ALA A 928 17.36 17.25 30.76
C ALA A 928 16.66 16.39 29.68
N LEU A 929 16.46 15.09 29.94
CA LEU A 929 15.73 14.14 29.09
C LEU A 929 14.21 14.26 29.21
N ALA A 930 13.67 14.97 30.20
CA ALA A 930 12.22 15.07 30.42
C ALA A 930 11.47 15.54 29.15
N GLY A 931 12.03 16.50 28.42
CA GLY A 931 11.46 17.00 27.16
C GLY A 931 11.54 16.03 25.96
N GLN A 932 12.15 14.86 26.13
CA GLN A 932 12.20 13.80 25.11
C GLN A 932 11.10 12.74 25.28
N LEU A 933 10.29 12.84 26.34
CA LEU A 933 9.17 11.96 26.65
C LEU A 933 7.84 12.67 26.40
N TYR A 934 6.89 11.94 25.84
CA TYR A 934 5.57 12.44 25.45
C TYR A 934 4.49 11.53 26.02
N LEU A 935 3.41 12.10 26.55
CA LEU A 935 2.25 11.36 27.04
C LEU A 935 1.04 11.69 26.15
N ASP A 936 0.44 10.68 25.51
CA ASP A 936 -0.59 10.87 24.47
C ASP A 936 -0.23 11.99 23.46
N ASP A 937 1.03 11.96 22.99
CA ASP A 937 1.63 12.94 22.08
C ASP A 937 1.85 14.36 22.64
N ALA A 938 1.46 14.64 23.89
CA ALA A 938 1.75 15.90 24.56
C ALA A 938 3.16 15.89 25.17
N ALA A 939 3.93 16.94 24.86
CA ALA A 939 5.28 17.16 25.37
C ALA A 939 5.27 17.87 26.74
N ASP A 940 6.43 17.92 27.39
CA ASP A 940 6.69 18.77 28.57
C ASP A 940 5.82 18.46 29.81
N LEU A 941 5.39 17.21 29.95
CA LEU A 941 4.57 16.73 31.07
C LEU A 941 5.38 16.03 32.18
N VAL A 942 6.63 15.65 31.89
CA VAL A 942 7.56 15.05 32.85
C VAL A 942 8.34 16.17 33.54
N GLU A 943 8.43 16.11 34.87
CA GLU A 943 9.17 17.08 35.70
C GLU A 943 10.60 16.61 35.98
N SER A 944 10.73 15.39 36.49
CA SER A 944 12.01 14.81 36.90
C SER A 944 11.94 13.28 36.91
N GLY A 945 13.06 12.62 37.19
CA GLY A 945 13.10 11.17 37.30
C GLY A 945 14.16 10.64 38.27
N GLN A 946 13.94 9.43 38.76
CA GLN A 946 14.87 8.71 39.64
C GLN A 946 15.00 7.26 39.17
N VAL A 947 16.22 6.74 39.18
CA VAL A 947 16.49 5.34 38.85
C VAL A 947 16.69 4.52 40.12
N SER A 948 16.04 3.36 40.18
CA SER A 948 16.28 2.32 41.18
C SER A 948 16.37 0.95 40.49
N GLY A 949 17.58 0.41 40.40
CA GLY A 949 17.84 -0.81 39.64
C GLY A 949 17.53 -0.61 38.14
N ASN A 950 16.61 -1.41 37.60
CA ASN A 950 16.12 -1.31 36.22
C ASN A 950 14.83 -0.49 36.06
N ARG A 951 14.42 0.22 37.13
CA ARG A 951 13.19 1.04 37.14
C ARG A 951 13.56 2.51 37.07
N LEU A 952 12.99 3.22 36.10
CA LEU A 952 12.99 4.67 36.02
C LEU A 952 11.61 5.18 36.49
N ILE A 953 11.59 5.88 37.62
CA ILE A 953 10.40 6.49 38.19
C ILE A 953 10.38 7.95 37.76
N LEU A 954 9.39 8.33 36.96
CA LEU A 954 9.20 9.69 36.46
C LEU A 954 8.17 10.41 37.32
N LYS A 955 8.49 11.62 37.78
CA LYS A 955 7.53 12.55 38.37
C LYS A 955 6.88 13.37 37.25
N LEU A 956 5.56 13.47 37.26
CA LEU A 956 4.80 14.32 36.33
C LEU A 956 4.55 15.69 36.96
N LYS A 957 4.53 16.74 36.13
CA LYS A 957 4.25 18.11 36.60
C LYS A 957 2.85 18.25 37.21
N GLN A 958 1.92 17.40 36.79
CA GLN A 958 0.56 17.28 37.31
C GLN A 958 0.03 15.86 37.04
N PRO A 959 -1.03 15.42 37.76
CA PRO A 959 -1.74 14.18 37.43
C PRO A 959 -2.12 14.09 35.95
N SER A 960 -2.01 12.90 35.36
CA SER A 960 -2.30 12.69 33.93
C SER A 960 -3.21 11.48 33.70
N SER A 961 -4.19 11.62 32.83
CA SER A 961 -5.03 10.51 32.35
C SER A 961 -4.48 9.86 31.07
N ALA A 962 -3.21 10.13 30.74
CA ALA A 962 -2.60 9.64 29.52
C ALA A 962 -2.63 8.10 29.43
N LYS A 963 -2.85 7.60 28.23
CA LYS A 963 -2.96 6.16 27.96
C LYS A 963 -1.67 5.57 27.41
N ALA A 964 -0.80 6.39 26.83
CA ALA A 964 0.42 5.94 26.20
C ALA A 964 1.60 6.90 26.42
N ILE A 965 2.81 6.35 26.35
CA ILE A 965 4.07 7.10 26.41
C ILE A 965 4.94 6.84 25.18
N THR A 966 5.61 7.90 24.71
CA THR A 966 6.58 7.85 23.60
C THR A 966 7.91 8.46 24.06
N TYR A 967 9.02 7.84 23.67
CA TYR A 967 10.39 8.35 23.84
C TYR A 967 11.03 8.58 22.47
N LEU A 968 11.44 9.83 22.24
CA LEU A 968 11.97 10.35 20.97
C LEU A 968 10.99 10.26 19.80
N LYS A 969 10.07 11.24 19.78
CA LYS A 969 9.15 11.46 18.67
C LYS A 969 9.89 11.84 17.40
N GLU A 970 9.45 11.29 16.27
CA GLU A 970 10.14 11.36 14.98
C GLU A 970 10.60 12.77 14.58
N MET A 971 9.70 13.75 14.63
CA MET A 971 9.98 15.11 14.15
C MET A 971 10.58 16.05 15.21
N ARG A 972 10.70 15.61 16.47
CA ARG A 972 11.08 16.48 17.60
C ARG A 972 11.90 15.71 18.63
N TRP A 973 13.21 15.65 18.39
CA TRP A 973 14.16 14.98 19.27
C TRP A 973 15.52 15.70 19.29
N ASN A 974 16.36 15.39 20.28
CA ASN A 974 17.71 15.96 20.42
C ASN A 974 18.77 14.85 20.54
N ARG A 975 19.75 14.87 19.61
CA ARG A 975 20.86 13.89 19.51
C ARG A 975 21.79 13.84 20.73
N GLU A 976 21.89 14.92 21.48
CA GLU A 976 22.72 15.02 22.68
C GLU A 976 22.01 14.49 23.94
N ARG A 977 20.67 14.38 23.87
CA ARG A 977 19.82 14.04 25.01
C ARG A 977 19.22 12.65 24.81
N LEU A 978 20.03 11.64 25.05
CA LEU A 978 19.65 10.24 24.90
C LEU A 978 19.66 9.52 26.25
N LEU A 979 18.57 8.82 26.55
CA LEU A 979 18.53 7.82 27.61
C LEU A 979 19.52 6.69 27.26
N ARG A 980 20.41 6.36 28.19
CA ARG A 980 21.45 5.34 28.01
C ARG A 980 21.37 4.29 29.09
N GLY A 981 21.86 3.10 28.79
CA GLY A 981 22.15 2.08 29.80
C GLY A 981 23.37 2.48 30.63
N THR A 982 23.57 1.83 31.78
CA THR A 982 24.84 1.96 32.53
C THR A 982 26.04 1.43 31.74
N ASN A 983 25.79 0.69 30.66
CA ASN A 983 26.79 0.25 29.68
C ASN A 983 27.13 1.30 28.60
N GLY A 984 26.51 2.49 28.65
CA GLY A 984 26.72 3.58 27.70
C GLY A 984 25.98 3.45 26.36
N ILE A 985 25.31 2.32 26.10
CA ILE A 985 24.54 2.10 24.87
C ILE A 985 23.21 2.86 25.00
N ALA A 986 22.81 3.58 23.94
CA ALA A 986 21.54 4.29 23.92
C ALA A 986 20.36 3.29 23.98
N ALA A 987 19.33 3.64 24.75
CA ALA A 987 18.10 2.88 24.83
C ALA A 987 17.41 2.80 23.45
N LEU A 988 16.69 1.70 23.21
CA LEU A 988 15.79 1.62 22.06
C LEU A 988 14.65 2.62 22.23
N THR A 989 14.27 3.30 21.15
CA THR A 989 13.14 4.24 21.17
C THR A 989 11.83 3.47 21.20
N PHE A 990 10.81 4.03 21.85
CA PHE A 990 9.50 3.41 21.96
C PHE A 990 8.38 4.41 21.66
N CYS A 991 7.31 3.95 21.02
CA CYS A 991 6.21 4.80 20.58
C CYS A 991 4.87 4.24 21.04
N GLN A 992 4.01 5.12 21.57
CA GLN A 992 2.65 4.81 22.00
C GLN A 992 2.56 3.57 22.91
N VAL A 993 3.53 3.37 23.80
CA VAL A 993 3.54 2.24 24.72
C VAL A 993 2.44 2.41 25.75
N PRO A 994 1.52 1.44 25.92
CA PRO A 994 0.41 1.57 26.87
C PRO A 994 0.87 1.76 28.31
N ILE A 995 0.21 2.66 29.03
CA ILE A 995 0.42 2.92 30.44
C ILE A 995 -0.56 2.06 31.26
N GLY A 996 -0.02 1.13 32.04
CA GLY A 996 -0.80 0.31 32.96
C GLY A 996 -1.35 1.11 34.15
N LYS A 997 -2.41 0.58 34.77
CA LYS A 997 -2.93 1.11 36.03
C LYS A 997 -1.90 0.96 37.15
N ALA A 998 -2.03 1.79 38.18
CA ALA A 998 -1.27 1.59 39.41
C ALA A 998 -1.58 0.21 40.00
N VAL A 999 -0.53 -0.54 40.28
CA VAL A 999 -0.65 -1.81 41.01
C VAL A 999 -0.86 -1.43 42.48
N SER A 1000 -1.95 -1.88 43.10
CA SER A 1000 -2.13 -1.71 44.54
C SER A 1000 -0.97 -2.42 45.24
N ALA A 1001 -0.33 -1.74 46.18
CA ALA A 1001 0.55 -2.40 47.14
C ALA A 1001 -0.36 -3.15 48.12
N ASP A 1002 -0.74 -4.37 47.76
CA ASP A 1002 -1.17 -5.38 48.74
C ASP A 1002 0.05 -6.19 49.20
#